data_AF-A0A1P8YXR4-F1
#
_entry.id   AF-A0A1P8YXR4-F1
#
_cell.length_a   1.000
_cell.length_b   1.000
_cell.length_c   1.000
_cell.angle_alpha   90.00
_cell.angle_beta   90.00
_cell.angle_gamma   90.00
#
_symmetry.space_group_name_H-M   'P 1'
#
loop_
_entity.id
_entity.type
_entity.pdbx_description
1 polymer ?
#
loop_
_entity_poly.entity_id
_entity_poly.type
_entity_poly.pdbx_seq_one_letter_code
_entity_poly.pdbx_strand_id
1 'polypeptide(L)'
;MRFDVPLVFSACLAAASSAGIPRDDQPAVASRTGAFQLLRDQIAEIEEALRHALEELAGIYNGQLPPTDPPSRAPSTLTSSTSLNTQTAANQVSSSIDGLLSTLQAATSSLAFATPAHSSSITPTKAASTTSKIESTSTSTSSSAASSTASTESMGSTNSTPSTNGTTMAATSCAGLCSQLTFPSNLAASPVSCVPYAANETITITGGQRDVTCGTTITPEIDLCRVVLTVTTSPESEVYMEVWLPDGDSTWNGRTMSTDNSGVNGCVAFDDMQYVTGMGFAAIGDNGGHNSSSFDGSWFQGSNELILDWAGRARHASVVAGKAVVNQFYDEEAAYSYYIGCSAGGWQGMKSAQAYPEDFDGIIAGSSATDFNHLQAWSGRFVQLTGTGTSDARFLTQNDWVTVQSAILAQCDAPIDGVDDGILEDPTICDFDYTVLSNSTYGLTATQVDTVRKVFTELYDAEGNLLFPALLPGSQVDAFRLGQLSGSVQAISEDWYKYAVVNDSSWDALDMDQADYAEADQLDAYHGHVSGYDGDLSAFQSAGGKLLMYHGMADPLVSEGVAQRYYLKVAQTLGIGNSGMDEFLRLFRISGMAHCGVGGISGAGAWMFGQNEAAAGASVNVIDVLQDWVERDSAPETLRGTKFWYDTESLGIQFERDHCRFPYRTTYRSGDYTQPSSWGCDLIADWQECGVGAMPRLCNVDGSFDA
;
A
#
# COMPACT_ATOMS: atom_id res chain seq x y z
N MET A 1 22.60 15.35 -3.67
CA MET A 1 22.70 14.34 -4.74
C MET A 1 23.99 13.57 -4.56
N ARG A 2 23.95 12.31 -4.12
CA ARG A 2 25.08 11.39 -4.34
C ARG A 2 24.81 10.69 -5.67
N PHE A 3 25.79 10.66 -6.56
CA PHE A 3 25.70 9.88 -7.80
C PHE A 3 25.95 8.40 -7.47
N ASP A 4 25.08 7.53 -7.96
CA ASP A 4 25.04 6.10 -7.64
C ASP A 4 26.20 5.32 -8.28
N VAL A 5 27.26 5.14 -7.49
CA VAL A 5 28.35 4.15 -7.70
C VAL A 5 27.85 2.72 -8.03
N PRO A 6 26.69 2.24 -7.52
CA PRO A 6 26.19 0.89 -7.81
C PRO A 6 25.87 0.63 -9.29
N LEU A 7 25.39 1.64 -10.02
CA LEU A 7 24.90 1.47 -11.40
C LEU A 7 26.03 1.14 -12.38
N VAL A 8 27.20 1.75 -12.18
CA VAL A 8 28.42 1.50 -12.96
C VAL A 8 29.10 0.20 -12.53
N PHE A 9 29.01 -0.15 -11.24
CA PHE A 9 29.51 -1.44 -10.74
C PHE A 9 28.71 -2.60 -11.35
N SER A 10 27.38 -2.47 -11.42
CA SER A 10 26.49 -3.43 -12.09
C SER A 10 26.76 -3.54 -13.59
N ALA A 11 27.03 -2.43 -14.29
CA ALA A 11 27.42 -2.46 -15.70
C ALA A 11 28.79 -3.15 -15.92
N CYS A 12 29.75 -2.96 -15.00
CA CYS A 12 31.05 -3.63 -15.03
C CYS A 12 30.94 -5.14 -14.75
N LEU A 13 30.06 -5.54 -13.82
CA LEU A 13 29.77 -6.96 -13.54
C LEU A 13 29.08 -7.63 -14.74
N ALA A 14 28.14 -6.94 -15.39
CA ALA A 14 27.50 -7.43 -16.61
C ALA A 14 28.49 -7.62 -17.77
N ALA A 15 29.45 -6.70 -17.93
CA ALA A 15 30.51 -6.80 -18.92
C ALA A 15 31.55 -7.90 -18.59
N ALA A 16 31.88 -8.11 -17.31
CA ALA A 16 32.76 -9.20 -16.87
C ALA A 16 32.11 -10.58 -17.09
N SER A 17 30.80 -10.68 -16.89
CA SER A 17 30.01 -11.88 -17.16
C SER A 17 29.97 -12.21 -18.65
N SER A 18 29.76 -11.21 -19.53
CA SER A 18 29.76 -11.42 -20.98
C SER A 18 31.14 -11.76 -21.56
N ALA A 19 32.22 -11.41 -20.85
CA ALA A 19 33.60 -11.82 -21.16
C ALA A 19 33.99 -13.21 -20.62
N GLY A 20 33.07 -13.93 -19.95
CA GLY A 20 33.30 -15.29 -19.45
C GLY A 20 34.15 -15.38 -18.17
N ILE A 21 34.25 -14.30 -17.40
CA ILE A 21 35.01 -14.27 -16.13
C ILE A 21 34.19 -15.00 -15.04
N PRO A 22 34.79 -15.97 -14.30
CA PRO A 22 34.11 -16.67 -13.22
C PRO A 22 33.54 -15.72 -12.15
N ARG A 23 32.33 -16.01 -11.65
CA ARG A 23 31.53 -15.11 -10.79
C ARG A 23 32.29 -14.62 -9.54
N ASP A 24 33.14 -15.47 -8.97
CA ASP A 24 33.93 -15.18 -7.77
C ASP A 24 35.06 -14.15 -8.02
N ASP A 25 35.53 -14.02 -9.27
CA ASP A 25 36.62 -13.11 -9.65
C ASP A 25 36.12 -11.75 -10.19
N GLN A 26 34.82 -11.63 -10.51
CA GLN A 26 34.23 -10.44 -11.12
C GLN A 26 34.35 -9.16 -10.24
N PRO A 27 34.14 -9.19 -8.91
CA PRO A 27 34.28 -8.00 -8.06
C PRO A 27 35.72 -7.47 -7.98
N ALA A 28 36.71 -8.36 -8.05
CA ALA A 28 38.12 -8.01 -8.02
C ALA A 28 38.61 -7.38 -9.33
N VAL A 29 37.97 -7.73 -10.46
CA VAL A 29 38.24 -7.14 -11.78
C VAL A 29 37.53 -5.80 -11.95
N ALA A 30 36.26 -5.70 -11.53
CA ALA A 30 35.46 -4.46 -11.59
C ALA A 30 36.06 -3.31 -10.74
N SER A 31 36.73 -3.65 -9.64
CA SER A 31 37.41 -2.68 -8.77
C SER A 31 38.80 -2.21 -9.26
N ARG A 32 39.35 -2.84 -10.30
CA ARG A 32 40.72 -2.58 -10.84
C ARG A 32 40.75 -1.97 -12.24
N THR A 33 39.61 -1.79 -12.90
CA THR A 33 39.55 -1.17 -14.23
C THR A 33 39.78 0.34 -14.15
N GLY A 34 40.58 0.88 -15.08
CA GLY A 34 40.94 2.31 -15.12
C GLY A 34 39.74 3.26 -15.19
N ALA A 35 38.59 2.80 -15.69
CA ALA A 35 37.34 3.56 -15.72
C ALA A 35 36.73 3.78 -14.32
N PHE A 36 36.84 2.81 -13.40
CA PHE A 36 36.29 2.93 -12.04
C PHE A 36 37.15 3.88 -11.17
N GLN A 37 38.47 3.92 -11.41
CA GLN A 37 39.37 4.84 -10.73
C GLN A 37 39.20 6.28 -11.23
N LEU A 38 39.10 6.48 -12.55
CA LEU A 38 38.89 7.80 -13.15
C LEU A 38 37.55 8.42 -12.71
N LEU A 39 36.50 7.60 -12.57
CA LEU A 39 35.19 8.05 -12.10
C LEU A 39 35.19 8.41 -10.60
N ARG A 40 35.93 7.67 -9.75
CA ARG A 40 36.12 8.03 -8.34
C ARG A 40 36.79 9.39 -8.19
N ASP A 41 37.83 9.64 -8.99
CA ASP A 41 38.57 10.90 -8.94
C ASP A 41 37.69 12.07 -9.42
N GLN A 42 36.80 11.85 -10.41
CA GLN A 42 35.85 12.87 -10.90
C GLN A 42 34.66 13.11 -9.96
N ILE A 43 34.15 12.08 -9.26
CA ILE A 43 33.13 12.25 -8.22
C ILE A 43 33.68 13.10 -7.06
N ALA A 44 34.94 12.86 -6.67
CA ALA A 44 35.60 13.67 -5.65
C ALA A 44 35.75 15.15 -6.07
N GLU A 45 36.02 15.43 -7.35
CA GLU A 45 36.04 16.81 -7.87
C GLU A 45 34.66 17.48 -7.86
N ILE A 46 33.59 16.74 -8.15
CA ILE A 46 32.21 17.26 -8.12
C ILE A 46 31.74 17.51 -6.68
N GLU A 47 32.05 16.61 -5.76
CA GLU A 47 31.73 16.79 -4.32
C GLU A 47 32.45 18.02 -3.75
N GLU A 48 33.70 18.24 -4.15
CA GLU A 48 34.49 19.42 -3.75
C GLU A 48 33.91 20.72 -4.34
N ALA A 49 33.51 20.71 -5.61
CA ALA A 49 32.86 21.86 -6.26
C ALA A 49 31.50 22.20 -5.62
N LEU A 50 30.72 21.19 -5.25
CA LEU A 50 29.44 21.36 -4.58
C LEU A 50 29.61 21.89 -3.14
N ARG A 51 30.64 21.42 -2.42
CA ARG A 51 31.01 21.95 -1.11
C ARG A 51 31.37 23.43 -1.18
N HIS A 52 32.19 23.83 -2.15
CA HIS A 52 32.55 25.24 -2.37
C HIS A 52 31.33 26.12 -2.69
N ALA A 53 30.40 25.63 -3.52
CA ALA A 53 29.16 26.35 -3.83
C ALA A 53 28.25 26.52 -2.60
N LEU A 54 28.19 25.51 -1.72
CA LEU A 54 27.43 25.57 -0.47
C LEU A 54 28.06 26.51 0.56
N GLU A 55 29.39 26.57 0.64
CA GLU A 55 30.12 27.52 1.52
C GLU A 55 29.93 28.98 1.07
N GLU A 56 29.92 29.26 -0.23
CA GLU A 56 29.60 30.60 -0.75
C GLU A 56 28.14 31.00 -0.47
N LEU A 57 27.19 30.06 -0.60
CA LEU A 57 25.78 30.29 -0.26
C LEU A 57 25.58 30.54 1.25
N ALA A 58 26.31 29.81 2.11
CA ALA A 58 26.29 30.01 3.56
C ALA A 58 26.91 31.36 3.98
N GLY A 59 27.96 31.80 3.28
CA GLY A 59 28.56 33.13 3.47
C GLY A 59 27.61 34.29 3.14
N ILE A 60 26.74 34.11 2.14
CA ILE A 60 25.71 35.08 1.76
C ILE A 60 24.59 35.15 2.80
N TYR A 61 24.20 34.02 3.38
CA TYR A 61 23.12 33.94 4.38
C TYR A 61 23.51 34.56 5.73
N ASN A 62 24.76 34.41 6.16
CA ASN A 62 25.26 34.98 7.42
C ASN A 62 25.50 36.50 7.37
N GLY A 63 25.49 37.12 6.18
CA GLY A 63 25.65 38.56 6.00
C GLY A 63 24.36 39.38 6.14
N GLN A 64 23.20 38.76 6.37
CA GLN A 64 21.87 39.41 6.29
C GLN A 64 21.05 39.48 7.60
N LEU A 65 21.62 39.18 8.78
CA LEU A 65 20.90 39.38 10.05
C LEU A 65 21.24 40.75 10.69
N PRO A 66 20.32 41.73 10.75
CA PRO A 66 20.43 42.86 11.67
C PRO A 66 19.83 42.50 13.06
N PRO A 67 20.26 43.18 14.14
CA PRO A 67 19.75 42.91 15.48
C PRO A 67 18.32 43.47 15.68
N THR A 68 17.61 42.83 16.61
CA THR A 68 16.21 42.95 17.07
C THR A 68 15.63 44.37 17.27
N ASP A 69 14.45 44.66 16.68
CA ASP A 69 13.28 45.37 17.27
C ASP A 69 12.06 45.49 16.26
N PRO A 70 10.79 45.73 16.70
CA PRO A 70 9.57 45.36 15.95
C PRO A 70 8.84 46.57 15.25
N PRO A 71 7.67 46.41 14.58
CA PRO A 71 7.53 46.38 13.12
C PRO A 71 6.91 47.66 12.48
N SER A 72 7.30 48.01 11.25
CA SER A 72 6.42 48.78 10.34
C SER A 72 6.72 48.60 8.84
N ARG A 73 5.66 48.24 8.10
CA ARG A 73 5.30 48.37 6.66
C ARG A 73 6.34 48.49 5.51
N ALA A 74 6.08 47.63 4.52
CA ALA A 74 6.16 47.75 3.04
C ALA A 74 7.44 47.28 2.30
N PRO A 75 7.31 46.75 1.06
CA PRO A 75 8.24 45.77 0.48
C PRO A 75 9.35 46.42 -0.36
N SER A 76 10.57 45.88 -0.28
CA SER A 76 11.69 46.25 -1.16
C SER A 76 12.11 45.07 -2.05
N THR A 77 12.25 45.40 -3.33
CA THR A 77 12.69 44.56 -4.45
C THR A 77 14.15 44.10 -4.31
N LEU A 78 14.39 42.79 -4.45
CA LEU A 78 15.73 42.20 -4.59
C LEU A 78 16.31 42.48 -6.00
N THR A 79 17.59 42.86 -6.05
CA THR A 79 18.32 43.36 -7.22
C THR A 79 19.09 42.27 -7.99
N SER A 80 19.40 42.56 -9.26
CA SER A 80 19.92 41.69 -10.33
C SER A 80 21.34 41.12 -10.18
N SER A 81 22.04 41.31 -9.05
CA SER A 81 23.40 40.78 -8.87
C SER A 81 23.43 39.34 -8.34
N THR A 82 22.41 38.93 -7.56
CA THR A 82 22.26 37.54 -7.08
C THR A 82 21.86 36.58 -8.21
N SER A 83 21.17 37.04 -9.25
CA SER A 83 20.80 36.21 -10.40
C SER A 83 21.97 35.91 -11.34
N LEU A 84 23.00 36.76 -11.37
CA LEU A 84 24.16 36.58 -12.27
C LEU A 84 25.14 35.54 -11.73
N ASN A 85 25.28 35.44 -10.41
CA ASN A 85 26.17 34.48 -9.76
C ASN A 85 25.58 33.07 -9.70
N THR A 86 24.27 32.92 -9.47
CA THR A 86 23.57 31.63 -9.51
C THR A 86 23.56 31.03 -10.92
N GLN A 87 23.46 31.86 -11.96
CA GLN A 87 23.50 31.40 -13.34
C GLN A 87 24.91 30.97 -13.78
N THR A 88 25.96 31.58 -13.23
CA THR A 88 27.36 31.18 -13.49
C THR A 88 27.67 29.83 -12.84
N ALA A 89 27.20 29.59 -11.61
CA ALA A 89 27.31 28.30 -10.94
C ALA A 89 26.52 27.19 -11.65
N ALA A 90 25.29 27.48 -12.09
CA ALA A 90 24.47 26.53 -12.85
C ALA A 90 25.13 26.13 -14.20
N ASN A 91 25.77 27.08 -14.88
CA ASN A 91 26.47 26.82 -16.14
C ASN A 91 27.74 25.96 -15.94
N GLN A 92 28.46 26.11 -14.83
CA GLN A 92 29.61 25.25 -14.50
C GLN A 92 29.20 23.82 -14.16
N VAL A 93 28.09 23.65 -13.44
CA VAL A 93 27.51 22.32 -13.14
C VAL A 93 27.05 21.65 -14.44
N SER A 94 26.36 22.36 -15.33
CA SER A 94 25.93 21.82 -16.63
C SER A 94 27.10 21.39 -17.50
N SER A 95 28.17 22.20 -17.60
CA SER A 95 29.35 21.84 -18.39
C SER A 95 30.08 20.60 -17.87
N SER A 96 30.02 20.37 -16.55
CA SER A 96 30.63 19.20 -15.90
C SER A 96 29.80 17.94 -16.15
N ILE A 97 28.47 18.06 -16.18
CA ILE A 97 27.54 16.98 -16.53
C ILE A 97 27.69 16.57 -18.01
N ASP A 98 27.82 17.53 -18.92
CA ASP A 98 28.05 17.25 -20.35
C ASP A 98 29.40 16.55 -20.60
N GLY A 99 30.43 16.92 -19.81
CA GLY A 99 31.72 16.22 -19.77
C GLY A 99 31.58 14.76 -19.34
N LEU A 100 30.74 14.48 -18.35
CA LEU A 100 30.47 13.13 -17.86
C LEU A 100 29.77 12.26 -18.93
N LEU A 101 28.74 12.81 -19.58
CA LEU A 101 27.97 12.16 -20.64
C LEU A 101 28.84 11.79 -21.84
N SER A 102 29.71 12.70 -22.29
CA SER A 102 30.62 12.43 -23.41
C SER A 102 31.66 11.34 -23.09
N THR A 103 32.10 11.25 -21.83
CA THR A 103 33.07 10.25 -21.38
C THR A 103 32.45 8.86 -21.22
N LEU A 104 31.20 8.77 -20.76
CA LEU A 104 30.39 7.54 -20.75
C LEU A 104 30.18 6.98 -22.17
N GLN A 105 29.97 7.86 -23.14
CA GLN A 105 29.84 7.49 -24.56
C GLN A 105 31.15 6.98 -25.17
N ALA A 106 32.30 7.48 -24.71
CA ALA A 106 33.62 7.00 -25.12
C ALA A 106 34.00 5.66 -24.45
N ALA A 107 33.63 5.45 -23.19
CA ALA A 107 33.90 4.21 -22.45
C ALA A 107 33.15 3.01 -23.02
N THR A 108 31.88 3.20 -23.41
CA THR A 108 31.06 2.17 -24.08
C THR A 108 31.59 1.81 -25.47
N SER A 109 32.19 2.76 -26.18
CA SER A 109 32.82 2.54 -27.49
C SER A 109 34.17 1.80 -27.40
N SER A 110 34.87 1.89 -26.27
CA SER A 110 36.19 1.28 -26.05
C SER A 110 36.12 -0.21 -25.70
N LEU A 111 34.98 -0.67 -25.16
CA LEU A 111 34.70 -2.07 -24.80
C LEU A 111 34.35 -2.94 -26.02
N ALA A 112 34.03 -2.34 -27.17
CA ALA A 112 33.71 -3.06 -28.41
C ALA A 112 34.95 -3.58 -29.18
N PHE A 113 36.17 -3.20 -28.77
CA PHE A 113 37.43 -3.55 -29.44
C PHE A 113 38.38 -4.36 -28.55
N ALA A 114 37.95 -5.54 -28.09
CA ALA A 114 38.87 -6.51 -27.51
C ALA A 114 38.45 -7.94 -27.85
N THR A 115 38.75 -8.39 -29.08
CA THR A 115 38.82 -9.81 -29.42
C THR A 115 40.19 -10.13 -30.03
N PRO A 116 40.93 -11.14 -29.55
CA PRO A 116 41.98 -11.76 -30.34
C PRO A 116 41.38 -12.92 -31.15
N ALA A 117 41.64 -12.89 -32.44
CA ALA A 117 41.29 -13.93 -33.40
C ALA A 117 42.05 -15.24 -33.13
N HIS A 118 41.35 -16.37 -33.10
CA HIS A 118 41.90 -17.65 -33.53
C HIS A 118 40.90 -18.44 -34.38
N SER A 119 41.32 -18.65 -35.62
CA SER A 119 40.69 -19.46 -36.66
C SER A 119 40.75 -20.95 -36.33
N SER A 120 39.69 -21.70 -36.66
CA SER A 120 39.79 -22.92 -37.48
C SER A 120 38.41 -23.38 -37.94
N SER A 121 38.36 -23.72 -39.22
CA SER A 121 37.28 -24.20 -40.07
C SER A 121 36.49 -25.42 -39.57
N ILE A 122 35.22 -25.55 -39.96
CA ILE A 122 34.72 -26.56 -40.94
C ILE A 122 33.23 -26.27 -41.28
N THR A 123 32.91 -26.44 -42.56
CA THR A 123 31.64 -26.21 -43.28
C THR A 123 30.51 -27.20 -42.90
N PRO A 124 29.23 -26.91 -43.24
CA PRO A 124 28.06 -27.65 -42.78
C PRO A 124 27.54 -28.68 -43.81
N THR A 125 26.99 -29.79 -43.32
CA THR A 125 26.11 -30.68 -44.13
C THR A 125 24.95 -31.26 -43.33
N LYS A 126 23.74 -30.87 -43.76
CA LYS A 126 22.46 -31.61 -43.88
C LYS A 126 22.32 -33.01 -43.25
N ALA A 127 21.25 -33.23 -42.46
CA ALA A 127 20.01 -33.97 -42.84
C ALA A 127 19.36 -34.78 -41.69
N ALA A 128 18.05 -34.52 -41.52
CA ALA A 128 16.92 -35.45 -41.32
C ALA A 128 16.92 -36.55 -40.23
N SER A 129 15.92 -36.44 -39.34
CA SER A 129 14.85 -37.41 -39.01
C SER A 129 15.16 -38.92 -39.03
N THR A 130 14.90 -39.61 -37.91
CA THR A 130 14.14 -40.87 -37.91
C THR A 130 13.60 -41.27 -36.53
N THR A 131 12.43 -41.91 -36.59
CA THR A 131 11.49 -42.43 -35.59
C THR A 131 11.85 -43.82 -35.06
N SER A 132 11.36 -44.21 -33.86
CA SER A 132 10.69 -45.50 -33.51
C SER A 132 10.49 -45.60 -31.98
N LYS A 133 9.27 -45.65 -31.41
CA LYS A 133 8.37 -46.81 -31.14
C LYS A 133 9.04 -47.98 -30.38
N ILE A 134 8.54 -48.34 -29.18
CA ILE A 134 8.23 -49.71 -28.67
C ILE A 134 7.13 -49.65 -27.57
N GLU A 135 6.26 -50.67 -27.57
CA GLU A 135 4.99 -50.89 -26.85
C GLU A 135 5.06 -51.52 -25.44
N SER A 136 3.98 -51.27 -24.68
CA SER A 136 3.19 -52.08 -23.71
C SER A 136 3.77 -53.25 -22.87
N THR A 137 3.36 -53.30 -21.59
CA THR A 137 2.61 -54.46 -21.01
C THR A 137 1.79 -54.05 -19.77
N SER A 138 0.66 -54.73 -19.61
CA SER A 138 -0.45 -54.57 -18.66
C SER A 138 -0.30 -55.34 -17.34
N THR A 139 -0.95 -54.87 -16.26
CA THR A 139 -1.72 -55.74 -15.34
C THR A 139 -2.79 -54.95 -14.56
N SER A 140 -3.96 -55.58 -14.43
CA SER A 140 -5.23 -55.10 -13.88
C SER A 140 -5.48 -55.56 -12.44
N THR A 141 -6.24 -54.78 -11.67
CA THR A 141 -7.21 -55.30 -10.67
C THR A 141 -8.37 -54.31 -10.47
N SER A 142 -9.56 -54.86 -10.27
CA SER A 142 -10.89 -54.25 -10.41
C SER A 142 -11.73 -54.32 -9.13
N SER A 143 -12.62 -53.34 -8.90
CA SER A 143 -13.97 -53.47 -8.29
C SER A 143 -14.52 -52.05 -8.04
N SER A 144 -15.80 -51.67 -8.17
CA SER A 144 -17.04 -52.23 -8.72
C SER A 144 -18.09 -51.09 -8.64
N ALA A 145 -18.98 -51.02 -9.62
CA ALA A 145 -19.99 -49.98 -9.80
C ALA A 145 -21.25 -50.12 -8.91
N ALA A 146 -22.03 -49.03 -8.83
CA ALA A 146 -23.49 -49.08 -8.74
C ALA A 146 -24.12 -47.92 -9.52
N SER A 147 -24.97 -48.25 -10.49
CA SER A 147 -25.77 -47.34 -11.32
C SER A 147 -27.25 -47.49 -10.98
N SER A 148 -28.04 -46.42 -11.15
CA SER A 148 -29.48 -46.53 -11.40
C SER A 148 -29.88 -45.67 -12.59
N THR A 149 -30.41 -46.34 -13.60
CA THR A 149 -31.02 -45.85 -14.85
C THR A 149 -32.46 -45.38 -14.64
N ALA A 150 -32.91 -44.40 -15.41
CA ALA A 150 -34.31 -44.29 -15.86
C ALA A 150 -34.39 -43.74 -17.29
N SER A 151 -35.36 -44.27 -18.01
CA SER A 151 -35.51 -44.42 -19.46
C SER A 151 -36.11 -43.23 -20.22
N THR A 152 -35.76 -43.19 -21.51
CA THR A 152 -36.31 -42.38 -22.59
C THR A 152 -37.66 -42.91 -23.10
N GLU A 153 -38.57 -42.00 -23.44
CA GLU A 153 -39.60 -42.19 -24.47
C GLU A 153 -39.60 -41.01 -25.44
N SER A 154 -39.78 -41.35 -26.73
CA SER A 154 -39.78 -40.48 -27.90
C SER A 154 -41.19 -40.40 -28.45
N MET A 155 -41.67 -39.21 -28.79
CA MET A 155 -42.68 -39.01 -29.84
C MET A 155 -42.65 -37.59 -30.44
N GLY A 156 -42.59 -37.53 -31.78
CA GLY A 156 -43.47 -36.66 -32.57
C GLY A 156 -43.00 -35.24 -32.91
N SER A 157 -42.34 -35.11 -34.06
CA SER A 157 -42.12 -33.83 -34.75
C SER A 157 -43.42 -33.25 -35.31
N THR A 158 -43.70 -31.98 -34.99
CA THR A 158 -44.47 -31.08 -35.86
C THR A 158 -43.73 -29.75 -35.98
N ASN A 159 -43.26 -29.47 -37.20
CA ASN A 159 -42.68 -28.20 -37.60
C ASN A 159 -43.72 -27.07 -37.49
N SER A 160 -43.47 -26.13 -36.58
CA SER A 160 -44.03 -24.79 -36.63
C SER A 160 -42.91 -23.81 -36.31
N THR A 161 -42.44 -23.12 -37.35
CA THR A 161 -41.43 -22.07 -37.30
C THR A 161 -41.88 -20.95 -36.34
N PRO A 162 -41.18 -20.65 -35.24
CA PRO A 162 -41.41 -19.43 -34.51
C PRO A 162 -40.86 -18.28 -35.35
N SER A 163 -41.72 -17.31 -35.66
CA SER A 163 -41.32 -16.00 -36.13
C SER A 163 -40.35 -15.39 -35.12
N THR A 164 -39.08 -15.31 -35.48
CA THR A 164 -38.08 -14.49 -34.80
C THR A 164 -38.34 -13.03 -35.14
N ASN A 165 -39.35 -12.44 -34.52
CA ASN A 165 -39.33 -11.01 -34.22
C ASN A 165 -38.79 -10.86 -32.78
N GLY A 166 -37.56 -11.32 -32.58
CA GLY A 166 -36.76 -10.84 -31.48
C GLY A 166 -36.14 -9.53 -31.93
N THR A 167 -36.71 -8.42 -31.48
CA THR A 167 -36.01 -7.15 -31.50
C THR A 167 -34.75 -7.37 -30.65
N THR A 168 -33.60 -7.63 -31.26
CA THR A 168 -32.33 -7.39 -30.57
C THR A 168 -32.37 -5.93 -30.14
N MET A 169 -32.58 -5.67 -28.85
CA MET A 169 -32.31 -4.35 -28.32
C MET A 169 -30.86 -4.05 -28.69
N ALA A 170 -30.63 -2.95 -29.40
CA ALA A 170 -29.28 -2.51 -29.65
C ALA A 170 -28.63 -2.27 -28.28
N ALA A 171 -27.44 -2.84 -28.05
CA ALA A 171 -26.66 -2.56 -26.85
C ALA A 171 -26.61 -1.04 -26.63
N THR A 172 -26.88 -0.60 -25.40
CA THR A 172 -26.93 0.82 -25.06
C THR A 172 -25.55 1.43 -25.30
N SER A 173 -25.43 2.33 -26.26
CA SER A 173 -24.15 3.01 -26.49
C SER A 173 -23.81 3.89 -25.28
N CYS A 174 -22.53 3.97 -24.92
CA CYS A 174 -22.07 4.78 -23.79
C CYS A 174 -22.64 6.21 -23.81
N ALA A 175 -22.60 6.87 -24.97
CA ALA A 175 -23.11 8.24 -25.12
C ALA A 175 -24.62 8.38 -24.89
N GLY A 176 -25.40 7.30 -25.07
CA GLY A 176 -26.84 7.27 -24.83
C GLY A 176 -27.22 6.91 -23.39
N LEU A 177 -26.32 6.24 -22.65
CA LEU A 177 -26.58 5.62 -21.36
C LEU A 177 -27.18 6.60 -20.34
N CYS A 178 -26.56 7.77 -20.16
CA CYS A 178 -26.97 8.74 -19.13
C CYS A 178 -28.43 9.21 -19.28
N SER A 179 -28.98 9.20 -20.50
CA SER A 179 -30.38 9.59 -20.73
C SER A 179 -31.40 8.50 -20.35
N GLN A 180 -30.93 7.29 -20.09
CA GLN A 180 -31.73 6.09 -19.85
C GLN A 180 -31.55 5.55 -18.42
N LEU A 181 -30.48 5.95 -17.73
CA LEU A 181 -30.20 5.51 -16.37
C LEU A 181 -31.37 5.82 -15.43
N THR A 182 -31.79 4.77 -14.73
CA THR A 182 -32.75 4.83 -13.64
C THR A 182 -32.11 4.26 -12.37
N PHE A 183 -32.53 4.76 -11.21
CA PHE A 183 -31.96 4.37 -9.93
C PHE A 183 -33.08 3.95 -8.96
N PRO A 184 -32.76 3.15 -7.92
CA PRO A 184 -33.69 2.84 -6.85
C PRO A 184 -34.31 4.12 -6.26
N SER A 185 -35.60 4.08 -5.91
CA SER A 185 -36.33 5.28 -5.47
C SER A 185 -35.81 5.91 -4.18
N ASN A 186 -35.05 5.16 -3.38
CA ASN A 186 -34.39 5.62 -2.16
C ASN A 186 -33.01 6.24 -2.42
N LEU A 187 -32.55 6.28 -3.67
CA LEU A 187 -31.24 6.81 -4.06
C LEU A 187 -31.41 8.04 -4.95
N ALA A 188 -30.97 9.20 -4.48
CA ALA A 188 -31.02 10.45 -5.23
C ALA A 188 -29.79 10.62 -6.14
N ALA A 189 -29.60 9.67 -7.06
CA ALA A 189 -28.50 9.68 -8.02
C ALA A 189 -28.87 10.41 -9.33
N SER A 190 -27.96 11.23 -9.84
CA SER A 190 -28.11 12.02 -11.06
C SER A 190 -26.92 11.83 -12.00
N PRO A 191 -27.14 11.38 -13.25
CA PRO A 191 -26.08 11.30 -14.25
C PRO A 191 -25.55 12.68 -14.64
N VAL A 192 -24.22 12.85 -14.61
CA VAL A 192 -23.52 14.06 -15.03
C VAL A 192 -23.02 13.91 -16.47
N SER A 193 -22.33 12.81 -16.77
CA SER A 193 -21.83 12.54 -18.11
C SER A 193 -21.60 11.04 -18.33
N CYS A 194 -21.75 10.61 -19.59
CA CYS A 194 -21.40 9.27 -20.06
C CYS A 194 -20.61 9.45 -21.35
N VAL A 195 -19.32 9.11 -21.32
CA VAL A 195 -18.37 9.42 -22.40
C VAL A 195 -17.56 8.17 -22.74
N PRO A 196 -17.58 7.72 -24.02
CA PRO A 196 -16.70 6.65 -24.45
C PRO A 196 -15.28 7.18 -24.64
N TYR A 197 -14.30 6.39 -24.24
CA TYR A 197 -12.87 6.62 -24.46
C TYR A 197 -12.28 5.40 -25.15
N ALA A 198 -11.47 5.63 -26.17
CA ALA A 198 -10.68 4.57 -26.78
C ALA A 198 -9.46 4.22 -25.91
N ALA A 199 -8.93 3.02 -26.07
CA ALA A 199 -7.69 2.59 -25.45
C ALA A 199 -6.56 3.60 -25.68
N ASN A 200 -5.86 3.95 -24.61
CA ASN A 200 -4.77 4.93 -24.57
C ASN A 200 -5.21 6.38 -24.87
N GLU A 201 -6.50 6.67 -24.88
CA GLU A 201 -7.00 8.04 -24.91
C GLU A 201 -6.86 8.67 -23.51
N THR A 202 -6.33 9.90 -23.47
CA THR A 202 -6.16 10.62 -22.21
C THR A 202 -7.48 11.18 -21.72
N ILE A 203 -7.90 10.75 -20.53
CA ILE A 203 -9.00 11.32 -19.77
C ILE A 203 -8.47 12.50 -18.95
N THR A 204 -9.09 13.67 -19.09
CA THR A 204 -8.81 14.82 -18.22
C THR A 204 -9.74 14.79 -17.00
N ILE A 205 -9.15 14.85 -15.80
CA ILE A 205 -9.87 15.01 -14.54
C ILE A 205 -10.21 16.49 -14.36
N THR A 206 -11.45 16.79 -13.97
CA THR A 206 -11.98 18.16 -13.92
C THR A 206 -12.79 18.41 -12.65
N GLY A 207 -13.09 19.67 -12.36
CA GLY A 207 -13.92 20.06 -11.23
C GLY A 207 -13.24 19.82 -9.88
N GLY A 208 -14.03 19.58 -8.84
CA GLY A 208 -13.56 19.48 -7.44
C GLY A 208 -12.39 18.52 -7.25
N GLN A 209 -12.42 17.36 -7.91
CA GLN A 209 -11.34 16.37 -7.88
C GLN A 209 -9.99 16.93 -8.35
N ARG A 210 -9.99 17.72 -9.43
CA ARG A 210 -8.78 18.40 -9.93
C ARG A 210 -8.33 19.51 -8.98
N ASP A 211 -9.28 20.26 -8.44
CA ASP A 211 -9.01 21.44 -7.61
C ASP A 211 -8.32 21.08 -6.28
N VAL A 212 -8.56 19.86 -5.77
CA VAL A 212 -7.88 19.31 -4.58
C VAL A 212 -6.77 18.32 -4.90
N THR A 213 -6.28 18.31 -6.15
CA THR A 213 -5.12 17.52 -6.60
C THR A 213 -5.27 16.00 -6.56
N CYS A 214 -6.50 15.46 -6.65
CA CYS A 214 -6.73 14.00 -6.77
C CYS A 214 -6.21 13.39 -8.07
N GLY A 215 -5.91 14.23 -9.06
CA GLY A 215 -5.43 13.80 -10.37
C GLY A 215 -5.60 14.92 -11.39
N THR A 216 -4.87 14.84 -12.50
CA THR A 216 -5.01 15.79 -13.61
C THR A 216 -5.37 15.11 -14.91
N THR A 217 -4.70 14.00 -15.21
CA THR A 217 -4.93 13.17 -16.39
C THR A 217 -4.69 11.72 -16.05
N ILE A 218 -5.45 10.83 -16.67
CA ILE A 218 -5.30 9.38 -16.57
C ILE A 218 -5.44 8.80 -17.98
N THR A 219 -4.72 7.73 -18.30
CA THR A 219 -4.69 7.16 -19.66
C THR A 219 -4.92 5.65 -19.58
N PRO A 220 -6.18 5.22 -19.53
CA PRO A 220 -6.53 3.81 -19.49
C PRO A 220 -6.03 3.06 -20.72
N GLU A 221 -5.52 1.85 -20.52
CA GLU A 221 -4.97 1.02 -21.62
C GLU A 221 -6.05 0.32 -22.46
N ILE A 222 -7.32 0.48 -22.08
CA ILE A 222 -8.46 -0.22 -22.66
C ILE A 222 -9.53 0.76 -23.16
N ASP A 223 -10.39 0.27 -24.04
CA ASP A 223 -11.63 0.96 -24.40
C ASP A 223 -12.57 0.94 -23.19
N LEU A 224 -13.13 2.11 -22.82
CA LEU A 224 -14.08 2.18 -21.71
C LEU A 224 -15.17 3.23 -21.90
N CYS A 225 -16.32 2.97 -21.27
CA CYS A 225 -17.35 3.96 -21.01
C CYS A 225 -17.15 4.56 -19.61
N ARG A 226 -16.86 5.86 -19.55
CA ARG A 226 -16.76 6.62 -18.30
C ARG A 226 -18.10 7.23 -17.97
N VAL A 227 -18.67 6.87 -16.81
CA VAL A 227 -19.92 7.41 -16.29
C VAL A 227 -19.62 8.23 -15.03
N VAL A 228 -20.03 9.49 -15.00
CA VAL A 228 -19.92 10.37 -13.84
C VAL A 228 -21.31 10.61 -13.28
N LEU A 229 -21.45 10.48 -11.96
CA LEU A 229 -22.70 10.69 -11.23
C LEU A 229 -22.48 11.65 -10.06
N THR A 230 -23.55 12.33 -9.67
CA THR A 230 -23.68 12.83 -8.29
C THR A 230 -24.75 12.05 -7.55
N VAL A 231 -24.54 11.81 -6.26
CA VAL A 231 -25.52 11.14 -5.40
C VAL A 231 -25.74 11.99 -4.16
N THR A 232 -26.94 12.55 -4.01
CA THR A 232 -27.29 13.32 -2.82
C THR A 232 -27.57 12.35 -1.66
N THR A 233 -26.81 12.48 -0.58
CA THR A 233 -26.86 11.61 0.63
C THR A 233 -27.56 12.30 1.80
N SER A 234 -27.54 13.63 1.85
CA SER A 234 -28.29 14.44 2.81
C SER A 234 -28.65 15.81 2.20
N PRO A 235 -29.44 16.65 2.88
CA PRO A 235 -29.63 18.05 2.47
C PRO A 235 -28.35 18.90 2.49
N GLU A 236 -27.29 18.43 3.16
CA GLU A 236 -26.03 19.15 3.37
C GLU A 236 -24.85 18.52 2.61
N SER A 237 -25.03 17.35 1.99
CA SER A 237 -23.94 16.60 1.40
C SER A 237 -24.33 15.82 0.14
N GLU A 238 -23.35 15.67 -0.74
CA GLU A 238 -23.45 14.92 -1.99
C GLU A 238 -22.13 14.23 -2.32
N VAL A 239 -22.23 13.12 -3.02
CA VAL A 239 -21.09 12.29 -3.43
C VAL A 239 -20.83 12.51 -4.91
N TYR A 240 -19.57 12.77 -5.26
CA TYR A 240 -19.08 12.62 -6.62
C TYR A 240 -18.56 11.20 -6.79
N MET A 241 -19.04 10.50 -7.82
CA MET A 241 -18.57 9.15 -8.11
C MET A 241 -18.41 8.94 -9.61
N GLU A 242 -17.58 7.96 -9.94
CA GLU A 242 -17.37 7.48 -11.30
C GLU A 242 -17.56 5.96 -11.39
N VAL A 243 -18.08 5.53 -12.53
CA VAL A 243 -18.15 4.12 -12.92
C VAL A 243 -17.40 3.99 -14.25
N TRP A 244 -16.36 3.17 -14.29
CA TRP A 244 -15.60 2.88 -15.50
C TRP A 244 -15.93 1.47 -15.97
N LEU A 245 -16.45 1.37 -17.19
CA LEU A 245 -17.01 0.16 -17.76
C LEU A 245 -16.16 -0.25 -18.97
N PRO A 246 -15.50 -1.42 -18.98
CA PRO A 246 -14.92 -1.96 -20.21
C PRO A 246 -15.94 -1.95 -21.36
N ASP A 247 -15.61 -1.33 -22.49
CA ASP A 247 -16.50 -1.16 -23.64
C ASP A 247 -15.77 -1.52 -24.95
N GLY A 248 -16.46 -1.50 -26.08
CA GLY A 248 -15.85 -1.64 -27.40
C GLY A 248 -15.14 -2.97 -27.61
N ASP A 249 -13.85 -2.93 -27.89
CA ASP A 249 -13.01 -4.12 -28.07
C ASP A 249 -12.54 -4.73 -26.73
N SER A 250 -12.86 -4.10 -25.60
CA SER A 250 -12.53 -4.56 -24.26
C SER A 250 -13.69 -5.35 -23.66
N THR A 251 -13.36 -6.43 -22.94
CA THR A 251 -14.38 -7.35 -22.40
C THR A 251 -14.55 -7.15 -20.91
N TRP A 252 -15.77 -6.83 -20.49
CA TRP A 252 -16.16 -6.91 -19.10
C TRP A 252 -16.17 -8.38 -18.63
N ASN A 253 -15.56 -8.64 -17.49
CA ASN A 253 -15.39 -9.99 -16.97
C ASN A 253 -16.58 -10.49 -16.12
N GLY A 254 -17.67 -9.72 -16.04
CA GLY A 254 -18.86 -10.04 -15.24
C GLY A 254 -18.81 -9.57 -13.79
N ARG A 255 -17.78 -8.80 -13.38
CA ARG A 255 -17.55 -8.39 -11.99
C ARG A 255 -17.50 -6.87 -11.82
N THR A 256 -17.84 -6.38 -10.64
CA THR A 256 -17.52 -5.00 -10.23
C THR A 256 -16.36 -4.99 -9.24
N MET A 257 -15.58 -3.91 -9.22
CA MET A 257 -14.63 -3.65 -8.14
C MET A 257 -14.72 -2.19 -7.69
N SER A 258 -14.97 -1.98 -6.41
CA SER A 258 -14.89 -0.65 -5.80
C SER A 258 -13.49 -0.37 -5.27
N THR A 259 -13.03 0.87 -5.46
CA THR A 259 -11.71 1.35 -4.99
C THR A 259 -11.87 2.29 -3.80
N ASP A 260 -10.78 2.84 -3.28
CA ASP A 260 -10.75 3.50 -1.99
C ASP A 260 -10.56 5.02 -2.02
N ASN A 261 -10.54 5.58 -0.80
CA ASN A 261 -10.01 6.90 -0.48
C ASN A 261 -8.75 6.72 0.39
N SER A 262 -7.93 7.77 0.50
CA SER A 262 -6.67 7.74 1.27
C SER A 262 -6.62 8.84 2.33
N GLY A 263 -6.18 8.51 3.54
CA GLY A 263 -6.25 9.43 4.68
C GLY A 263 -7.69 9.92 4.88
N VAL A 264 -7.88 11.24 5.00
CA VAL A 264 -9.21 11.87 5.06
C VAL A 264 -9.55 12.63 3.78
N ASN A 265 -8.98 12.19 2.64
CA ASN A 265 -9.27 12.85 1.36
C ASN A 265 -10.71 12.61 0.91
N GLY A 266 -11.10 13.48 -0.02
CA GLY A 266 -12.26 13.28 -0.87
C GLY A 266 -11.84 13.04 -2.32
N CYS A 267 -10.98 12.04 -2.54
CA CYS A 267 -10.43 11.73 -3.86
C CYS A 267 -10.85 10.37 -4.37
N VAL A 268 -11.33 10.32 -5.61
CA VAL A 268 -11.45 9.08 -6.37
C VAL A 268 -10.05 8.55 -6.68
N ALA A 269 -9.78 7.29 -6.33
CA ALA A 269 -8.53 6.60 -6.64
C ALA A 269 -8.45 6.20 -8.13
N PHE A 270 -8.18 7.17 -9.01
CA PHE A 270 -8.18 6.97 -10.46
C PHE A 270 -7.15 5.95 -10.96
N ASP A 271 -5.98 5.86 -10.33
CA ASP A 271 -4.94 4.89 -10.71
C ASP A 271 -5.40 3.45 -10.41
N ASP A 272 -6.02 3.22 -9.25
CA ASP A 272 -6.60 1.92 -8.91
C ASP A 272 -7.82 1.59 -9.77
N MET A 273 -8.65 2.59 -10.11
CA MET A 273 -9.73 2.39 -11.09
C MET A 273 -9.18 1.98 -12.45
N GLN A 274 -8.11 2.61 -12.93
CA GLN A 274 -7.44 2.22 -14.17
C GLN A 274 -6.94 0.77 -14.07
N TYR A 275 -6.24 0.43 -12.99
CA TYR A 275 -5.68 -0.90 -12.76
C TYR A 275 -6.76 -1.99 -12.81
N VAL A 276 -7.84 -1.85 -12.03
CA VAL A 276 -8.88 -2.89 -11.95
C VAL A 276 -9.76 -2.92 -13.20
N THR A 277 -9.98 -1.77 -13.85
CA THR A 277 -10.68 -1.74 -15.16
C THR A 277 -9.84 -2.45 -16.22
N GLY A 278 -8.51 -2.29 -16.22
CA GLY A 278 -7.58 -3.03 -17.08
C GLY A 278 -7.62 -4.55 -16.88
N MET A 279 -8.01 -5.01 -15.69
CA MET A 279 -8.27 -6.43 -15.39
C MET A 279 -9.68 -6.90 -15.80
N GLY A 280 -10.47 -6.03 -16.45
CA GLY A 280 -11.81 -6.33 -16.97
C GLY A 280 -12.95 -6.12 -15.98
N PHE A 281 -12.69 -5.54 -14.80
CA PHE A 281 -13.75 -5.18 -13.86
C PHE A 281 -14.50 -3.93 -14.33
N ALA A 282 -15.78 -3.82 -13.98
CA ALA A 282 -16.43 -2.52 -13.90
C ALA A 282 -16.00 -1.81 -12.60
N ALA A 283 -15.18 -0.77 -12.69
CA ALA A 283 -14.67 -0.05 -11.53
C ALA A 283 -15.68 0.98 -11.00
N ILE A 284 -15.80 1.09 -9.68
CA ILE A 284 -16.66 2.09 -9.00
C ILE A 284 -15.78 2.87 -8.01
N GLY A 285 -15.62 4.16 -8.21
CA GLY A 285 -14.87 5.03 -7.30
C GLY A 285 -15.69 6.24 -6.86
N ASP A 286 -15.50 6.69 -5.63
CA ASP A 286 -16.19 7.86 -5.07
C ASP A 286 -15.26 8.74 -4.24
N ASN A 287 -15.72 9.95 -3.94
CA ASN A 287 -14.97 10.95 -3.21
C ASN A 287 -15.30 11.01 -1.70
N GLY A 288 -15.98 10.01 -1.14
CA GLY A 288 -16.33 10.01 0.28
C GLY A 288 -17.25 11.18 0.72
N GLY A 289 -17.93 11.86 -0.21
CA GLY A 289 -18.88 12.94 0.08
C GLY A 289 -18.28 14.35 0.15
N HIS A 290 -16.99 14.54 -0.16
CA HIS A 290 -16.35 15.85 -0.13
C HIS A 290 -15.15 15.93 -1.10
N ASN A 291 -14.50 17.09 -1.21
CA ASN A 291 -13.26 17.22 -1.98
C ASN A 291 -12.19 17.81 -1.04
N SER A 292 -11.13 17.07 -0.79
CA SER A 292 -9.99 17.47 0.06
C SER A 292 -8.77 16.64 -0.29
N SER A 293 -7.59 17.08 0.16
CA SER A 293 -6.37 16.27 0.10
C SER A 293 -6.27 15.28 1.27
N SER A 294 -5.39 14.29 1.21
CA SER A 294 -5.33 13.19 2.20
C SER A 294 -5.09 13.61 3.64
N PHE A 295 -4.51 14.79 3.86
CA PHE A 295 -4.18 15.32 5.19
C PHE A 295 -4.96 16.59 5.54
N ASP A 296 -5.96 16.96 4.73
CA ASP A 296 -6.84 18.11 4.98
C ASP A 296 -8.16 17.64 5.59
N GLY A 297 -8.26 17.69 6.91
CA GLY A 297 -9.45 17.34 7.68
C GLY A 297 -10.34 18.55 7.99
N SER A 298 -10.10 19.72 7.39
CA SER A 298 -10.87 20.94 7.70
C SER A 298 -12.37 20.80 7.41
N TRP A 299 -12.75 19.88 6.53
CA TRP A 299 -14.13 19.56 6.18
C TRP A 299 -14.92 18.87 7.31
N PHE A 300 -14.24 18.33 8.33
CA PHE A 300 -14.89 17.87 9.56
C PHE A 300 -15.67 18.99 10.25
N GLN A 301 -15.27 20.25 10.02
CA GLN A 301 -15.89 21.39 10.65
C GLN A 301 -17.31 21.64 10.13
N GLY A 302 -18.27 21.70 11.05
CA GLY A 302 -19.56 22.34 10.81
C GLY A 302 -20.62 21.51 10.07
N SER A 303 -20.34 20.27 9.67
CA SER A 303 -21.38 19.32 9.23
C SER A 303 -21.00 17.87 9.54
N ASN A 304 -21.76 17.25 10.45
CA ASN A 304 -21.63 15.83 10.72
C ASN A 304 -22.07 14.96 9.53
N GLU A 305 -22.86 15.49 8.60
CA GLU A 305 -23.30 14.73 7.42
C GLU A 305 -22.12 14.34 6.50
N LEU A 306 -21.09 15.19 6.41
CA LEU A 306 -19.86 14.85 5.69
C LEU A 306 -19.09 13.74 6.41
N ILE A 307 -19.06 13.75 7.74
CA ILE A 307 -18.44 12.68 8.54
C ILE A 307 -19.18 11.36 8.32
N LEU A 308 -20.52 11.38 8.34
CA LEU A 308 -21.34 10.19 8.08
C LEU A 308 -21.15 9.65 6.65
N ASP A 309 -20.96 10.54 5.68
CA ASP A 309 -20.67 10.16 4.29
C ASP A 309 -19.32 9.45 4.19
N TRP A 310 -18.26 10.05 4.71
CA TRP A 310 -16.92 9.46 4.73
C TRP A 310 -16.87 8.17 5.57
N ALA A 311 -17.62 8.10 6.68
CA ALA A 311 -17.79 6.94 7.55
C ALA A 311 -18.48 5.74 6.88
N GLY A 312 -18.95 5.86 5.64
CA GLY A 312 -19.39 4.72 4.84
C GLY A 312 -20.69 4.94 4.08
N ARG A 313 -21.49 5.97 4.41
CA ARG A 313 -22.76 6.23 3.71
C ARG A 313 -22.54 6.60 2.25
N ALA A 314 -21.49 7.36 1.94
CA ALA A 314 -21.14 7.71 0.56
C ALA A 314 -20.72 6.49 -0.26
N ARG A 315 -19.89 5.62 0.35
CA ARG A 315 -19.43 4.37 -0.26
C ARG A 315 -20.61 3.48 -0.61
N HIS A 316 -21.49 3.21 0.35
CA HIS A 316 -22.67 2.38 0.13
C HIS A 316 -23.56 2.95 -0.98
N ALA A 317 -23.86 4.24 -0.93
CA ALA A 317 -24.66 4.90 -1.96
C ALA A 317 -24.03 4.76 -3.36
N SER A 318 -22.70 4.85 -3.45
CA SER A 318 -21.94 4.72 -4.69
C SER A 318 -21.91 3.29 -5.21
N VAL A 319 -21.79 2.28 -4.33
CA VAL A 319 -21.89 0.86 -4.72
C VAL A 319 -23.26 0.55 -5.29
N VAL A 320 -24.34 1.00 -4.63
CA VAL A 320 -25.72 0.80 -5.10
C VAL A 320 -25.95 1.49 -6.45
N ALA A 321 -25.51 2.75 -6.61
CA ALA A 321 -25.61 3.47 -7.88
C ALA A 321 -24.79 2.80 -8.98
N GLY A 322 -23.55 2.41 -8.67
CA GLY A 322 -22.62 1.79 -9.62
C GLY A 322 -23.13 0.44 -10.13
N LYS A 323 -23.62 -0.43 -9.24
CA LYS A 323 -24.26 -1.70 -9.63
C LYS A 323 -25.48 -1.46 -10.54
N ALA A 324 -26.27 -0.41 -10.30
CA ALA A 324 -27.38 -0.05 -11.17
C ALA A 324 -26.93 0.43 -12.57
N VAL A 325 -25.82 1.17 -12.65
CA VAL A 325 -25.20 1.56 -13.93
C VAL A 325 -24.73 0.32 -14.70
N VAL A 326 -23.98 -0.56 -14.04
CA VAL A 326 -23.44 -1.80 -14.62
C VAL A 326 -24.58 -2.66 -15.20
N ASN A 327 -25.63 -2.91 -14.42
CA ASN A 327 -26.78 -3.69 -14.86
C ASN A 327 -27.45 -3.10 -16.11
N GLN A 328 -27.66 -1.79 -16.15
CA GLN A 328 -28.31 -1.13 -17.28
C GLN A 328 -27.42 -0.99 -18.52
N PHE A 329 -26.11 -0.95 -18.36
CA PHE A 329 -25.17 -0.86 -19.46
C PHE A 329 -24.97 -2.21 -20.16
N TYR A 330 -24.76 -3.28 -19.38
CA TYR A 330 -24.53 -4.62 -19.92
C TYR A 330 -25.82 -5.45 -20.12
N ASP A 331 -26.96 -4.97 -19.62
CA ASP A 331 -28.23 -5.74 -19.55
C ASP A 331 -28.04 -7.06 -18.75
N GLU A 332 -27.13 -7.02 -17.76
CA GLU A 332 -26.71 -8.16 -16.96
C GLU A 332 -26.20 -7.67 -15.59
N GLU A 333 -26.67 -8.31 -14.52
CA GLU A 333 -26.15 -8.08 -13.17
C GLU A 333 -24.75 -8.67 -13.04
N ALA A 334 -23.86 -7.97 -12.33
CA ALA A 334 -22.55 -8.52 -12.02
C ALA A 334 -22.68 -9.80 -11.18
N ALA A 335 -21.96 -10.85 -11.57
CA ALA A 335 -21.96 -12.12 -10.85
C ALA A 335 -21.32 -12.00 -9.46
N TYR A 336 -20.35 -11.11 -9.32
CA TYR A 336 -19.62 -10.84 -8.09
C TYR A 336 -19.24 -9.37 -7.97
N SER A 337 -19.15 -8.88 -6.74
CA SER A 337 -18.77 -7.52 -6.38
C SER A 337 -17.60 -7.53 -5.39
N TYR A 338 -16.53 -6.85 -5.74
CA TYR A 338 -15.30 -6.82 -4.95
C TYR A 338 -14.97 -5.42 -4.44
N TYR A 339 -14.12 -5.37 -3.43
CA TYR A 339 -13.53 -4.16 -2.90
C TYR A 339 -12.01 -4.30 -2.76
N ILE A 340 -11.28 -3.25 -3.08
CA ILE A 340 -9.85 -3.13 -2.76
C ILE A 340 -9.57 -1.75 -2.16
N GLY A 341 -8.86 -1.74 -1.03
CA GLY A 341 -8.40 -0.51 -0.41
C GLY A 341 -7.31 -0.73 0.63
N CYS A 342 -6.53 0.32 0.89
CA CYS A 342 -5.47 0.34 1.89
C CYS A 342 -5.55 1.60 2.77
N SER A 343 -5.03 1.56 3.99
CA SER A 343 -5.10 2.69 4.93
C SER A 343 -6.54 3.02 5.33
N ALA A 344 -6.98 4.27 5.14
CA ALA A 344 -8.40 4.64 5.22
C ALA A 344 -9.27 3.77 4.31
N GLY A 345 -8.80 3.39 3.13
CA GLY A 345 -9.49 2.41 2.29
C GLY A 345 -9.68 1.05 2.93
N GLY A 346 -8.65 0.54 3.59
CA GLY A 346 -8.76 -0.71 4.37
C GLY A 346 -9.87 -0.61 5.42
N TRP A 347 -9.95 0.54 6.10
CA TRP A 347 -11.01 0.83 7.06
C TRP A 347 -12.39 0.94 6.39
N GLN A 348 -12.52 1.60 5.24
CA GLN A 348 -13.78 1.71 4.50
C GLN A 348 -14.30 0.35 4.04
N GLY A 349 -13.42 -0.53 3.56
CA GLY A 349 -13.77 -1.91 3.22
C GLY A 349 -14.30 -2.68 4.41
N MET A 350 -13.58 -2.63 5.54
CA MET A 350 -14.01 -3.27 6.79
C MET A 350 -15.33 -2.68 7.31
N LYS A 351 -15.52 -1.37 7.16
CA LYS A 351 -16.75 -0.67 7.53
C LYS A 351 -17.94 -1.09 6.68
N SER A 352 -17.74 -1.30 5.37
CA SER A 352 -18.74 -1.92 4.51
C SER A 352 -19.08 -3.34 4.97
N ALA A 353 -18.10 -4.17 5.36
CA ALA A 353 -18.40 -5.50 5.90
C ALA A 353 -19.26 -5.45 7.17
N GLN A 354 -19.01 -4.48 8.06
CA GLN A 354 -19.75 -4.29 9.30
C GLN A 354 -21.18 -3.76 9.06
N ALA A 355 -21.32 -2.72 8.24
CA ALA A 355 -22.56 -1.94 8.12
C ALA A 355 -23.41 -2.31 6.89
N TYR A 356 -22.78 -2.78 5.82
CA TYR A 356 -23.39 -3.04 4.52
C TYR A 356 -22.91 -4.39 3.95
N PRO A 357 -23.21 -5.51 4.64
CA PRO A 357 -22.63 -6.82 4.37
C PRO A 357 -22.92 -7.41 2.98
N GLU A 358 -23.88 -6.83 2.24
CA GLU A 358 -24.27 -7.23 0.88
C GLU A 358 -23.63 -6.36 -0.22
N ASP A 359 -22.83 -5.35 0.16
CA ASP A 359 -22.15 -4.50 -0.82
C ASP A 359 -21.10 -5.28 -1.61
N PHE A 360 -20.38 -6.21 -0.96
CA PHE A 360 -19.27 -6.93 -1.57
C PHE A 360 -19.25 -8.41 -1.18
N ASP A 361 -18.97 -9.28 -2.15
CA ASP A 361 -18.69 -10.70 -1.95
C ASP A 361 -17.25 -10.94 -1.49
N GLY A 362 -16.33 -10.04 -1.85
CA GLY A 362 -14.92 -10.11 -1.48
C GLY A 362 -14.32 -8.75 -1.18
N ILE A 363 -13.55 -8.64 -0.10
CA ILE A 363 -12.92 -7.39 0.36
C ILE A 363 -11.43 -7.62 0.60
N ILE A 364 -10.58 -6.80 -0.02
CA ILE A 364 -9.16 -6.66 0.29
C ILE A 364 -8.98 -5.41 1.15
N ALA A 365 -8.57 -5.59 2.40
CA ALA A 365 -8.38 -4.50 3.36
C ALA A 365 -6.91 -4.43 3.85
N GLY A 366 -6.17 -3.47 3.33
CA GLY A 366 -4.74 -3.27 3.63
C GLY A 366 -4.48 -2.23 4.71
N SER A 367 -3.49 -2.47 5.58
CA SER A 367 -2.97 -1.52 6.60
C SER A 367 -4.08 -0.64 7.21
N SER A 368 -5.18 -1.29 7.62
CA SER A 368 -6.45 -0.61 7.85
C SER A 368 -6.36 0.45 8.96
N ALA A 369 -6.87 1.65 8.70
CA ALA A 369 -7.01 2.73 9.67
C ALA A 369 -8.18 2.52 10.67
N THR A 370 -8.49 1.26 10.95
CA THR A 370 -9.48 0.82 11.94
C THR A 370 -9.09 1.26 13.36
N ASP A 371 -10.09 1.40 14.22
CA ASP A 371 -9.99 2.06 15.53
C ASP A 371 -9.62 3.54 15.39
N PHE A 372 -10.26 4.22 14.41
CA PHE A 372 -9.87 5.53 13.90
C PHE A 372 -9.68 6.59 15.00
N ASN A 373 -10.58 6.68 15.98
CA ASN A 373 -10.46 7.61 17.11
C ASN A 373 -9.14 7.40 17.87
N HIS A 374 -8.86 6.16 18.25
CA HIS A 374 -7.63 5.81 18.97
C HIS A 374 -6.38 5.88 18.10
N LEU A 375 -6.48 5.63 16.79
CA LEU A 375 -5.40 5.86 15.85
C LEU A 375 -5.02 7.35 15.80
N GLN A 376 -6.01 8.26 15.78
CA GLN A 376 -5.74 9.69 15.81
C GLN A 376 -5.16 10.13 17.16
N ALA A 377 -5.69 9.62 18.28
CA ALA A 377 -5.11 9.83 19.62
C ALA A 377 -3.63 9.41 19.68
N TRP A 378 -3.34 8.21 19.16
CA TRP A 378 -1.99 7.66 19.11
C TRP A 378 -1.08 8.47 18.21
N SER A 379 -1.59 8.95 17.08
CA SER A 379 -0.81 9.77 16.14
C SER A 379 -0.46 11.14 16.70
N GLY A 380 -1.42 11.84 17.33
CA GLY A 380 -1.16 13.14 17.96
C GLY A 380 -0.27 13.05 19.21
N ARG A 381 -0.17 11.89 19.86
CA ARG A 381 0.71 11.71 21.03
C ARG A 381 2.20 11.83 20.68
N PHE A 382 2.63 11.49 19.47
CA PHE A 382 4.07 11.39 19.19
C PHE A 382 4.82 12.72 19.33
N VAL A 383 4.24 13.86 18.93
CA VAL A 383 4.87 15.17 19.13
C VAL A 383 5.04 15.50 20.61
N GLN A 384 4.13 15.03 21.47
CA GLN A 384 4.27 15.15 22.92
C GLN A 384 5.39 14.26 23.48
N LEU A 385 5.74 13.16 22.81
CA LEU A 385 6.86 12.30 23.19
C LEU A 385 8.20 12.85 22.69
N THR A 386 8.26 13.25 21.42
CA THR A 386 9.50 13.66 20.74
C THR A 386 9.87 15.12 20.98
N GLY A 387 8.90 15.97 21.32
CA GLY A 387 9.06 17.42 21.22
C GLY A 387 9.04 17.92 19.77
N THR A 388 9.15 19.23 19.59
CA THR A 388 8.88 19.92 18.31
C THR A 388 10.12 20.19 17.45
N GLY A 389 11.30 19.72 17.85
CA GLY A 389 12.52 19.87 17.06
C GLY A 389 13.80 19.88 17.89
N THR A 390 14.93 20.20 17.24
CA THR A 390 16.29 20.05 17.80
C THR A 390 16.61 20.90 19.03
N SER A 391 15.77 21.88 19.37
CA SER A 391 15.89 22.63 20.62
C SER A 391 15.37 21.87 21.84
N ASP A 392 14.55 20.84 21.64
CA ASP A 392 14.05 19.95 22.68
C ASP A 392 15.02 18.79 22.89
N ALA A 393 15.43 18.55 24.13
CA ALA A 393 16.36 17.47 24.48
C ALA A 393 15.77 16.06 24.25
N ARG A 394 14.45 15.94 24.08
CA ARG A 394 13.76 14.69 23.74
C ARG A 394 13.85 14.34 22.27
N PHE A 395 14.15 15.31 21.41
CA PHE A 395 14.06 15.16 19.96
C PHE A 395 15.17 14.26 19.42
N LEU A 396 14.79 13.43 18.45
CA LEU A 396 15.70 12.61 17.66
C LEU A 396 15.64 13.10 16.21
N THR A 397 16.80 13.38 15.64
CA THR A 397 16.91 13.63 14.19
C THR A 397 16.71 12.34 13.42
N GLN A 398 16.53 12.44 12.10
CA GLN A 398 16.49 11.26 11.24
C GLN A 398 17.72 10.35 11.41
N ASN A 399 18.92 10.93 11.56
CA ASN A 399 20.14 10.17 11.75
C ASN A 399 20.17 9.44 13.09
N ASP A 400 19.57 10.03 14.14
CA ASP A 400 19.42 9.36 15.42
C ASP A 400 18.47 8.17 15.29
N TRP A 401 17.37 8.30 14.53
CA TRP A 401 16.46 7.18 14.23
C TRP A 401 17.10 6.08 13.37
N VAL A 402 17.98 6.42 12.43
CA VAL A 402 18.80 5.44 11.69
C VAL A 402 19.77 4.72 12.64
N THR A 403 20.32 5.43 13.61
CA THR A 403 21.17 4.86 14.66
C THR A 403 20.39 3.88 15.54
N VAL A 404 19.16 4.24 15.93
CA VAL A 404 18.22 3.35 16.64
C VAL A 404 17.88 2.13 15.80
N GLN A 405 17.58 2.29 14.50
CA GLN A 405 17.31 1.16 13.59
C GLN A 405 18.48 0.18 13.53
N SER A 406 19.70 0.72 13.41
CA SER A 406 20.92 -0.10 13.39
C SER A 406 21.11 -0.90 14.69
N ALA A 407 20.74 -0.32 15.83
CA ALA A 407 20.78 -1.01 17.12
C ALA A 407 19.71 -2.11 17.24
N ILE A 408 18.49 -1.82 16.75
CA ILE A 408 17.38 -2.79 16.73
C ILE A 408 17.75 -3.99 15.86
N LEU A 409 18.18 -3.78 14.61
CA LEU A 409 18.55 -4.87 13.70
C LEU A 409 19.68 -5.72 14.29
N ALA A 410 20.69 -5.09 14.92
CA ALA A 410 21.79 -5.82 15.55
C ALA A 410 21.36 -6.73 16.72
N GLN A 411 20.23 -6.44 17.38
CA GLN A 411 19.70 -7.27 18.47
C GLN A 411 18.59 -8.22 18.02
N CYS A 412 17.85 -7.87 16.96
CA CYS A 412 16.58 -8.51 16.66
C CYS A 412 16.53 -9.22 15.32
N ASP A 413 17.24 -8.80 14.27
CA ASP A 413 17.11 -9.37 12.91
C ASP A 413 17.37 -10.89 12.87
N ALA A 414 18.63 -11.31 12.75
CA ALA A 414 18.96 -12.73 12.84
C ALA A 414 18.55 -13.43 14.15
N PRO A 415 18.54 -12.76 15.33
CA PRO A 415 18.12 -13.42 16.56
C PRO A 415 16.65 -13.85 16.63
N ILE A 416 15.70 -13.14 15.98
CA ILE A 416 14.27 -13.48 16.09
C ILE A 416 13.79 -14.43 14.98
N ASP A 417 14.36 -14.35 13.78
CA ASP A 417 13.90 -15.12 12.62
C ASP A 417 14.98 -16.00 11.97
N GLY A 418 16.24 -15.84 12.38
CA GLY A 418 17.37 -16.65 11.93
C GLY A 418 18.10 -16.14 10.69
N VAL A 419 17.73 -14.96 10.16
CA VAL A 419 18.33 -14.37 8.95
C VAL A 419 18.78 -12.92 9.21
N ASP A 420 20.00 -12.57 8.75
CA ASP A 420 20.51 -11.20 8.78
C ASP A 420 20.27 -10.55 7.41
N ASP A 421 19.02 -10.18 7.11
CA ASP A 421 18.60 -9.57 5.85
C ASP A 421 18.05 -8.14 5.99
N GLY A 422 18.09 -7.58 7.20
CA GLY A 422 17.60 -6.25 7.54
C GLY A 422 16.08 -6.18 7.63
N ILE A 423 15.40 -7.31 7.78
CA ILE A 423 13.94 -7.42 7.88
C ILE A 423 13.58 -8.19 9.15
N LEU A 424 12.89 -7.51 10.05
CA LEU A 424 12.26 -8.18 11.19
C LEU A 424 11.01 -8.91 10.71
N GLU A 425 11.02 -10.26 10.63
CA GLU A 425 9.86 -11.00 10.13
C GLU A 425 8.66 -10.93 11.08
N ASP A 426 8.91 -10.88 12.39
CA ASP A 426 7.89 -10.63 13.41
C ASP A 426 8.46 -9.71 14.50
N PRO A 427 8.38 -8.38 14.33
CA PRO A 427 8.86 -7.41 15.32
C PRO A 427 8.25 -7.55 16.72
N THR A 428 7.12 -8.25 16.86
CA THR A 428 6.42 -8.40 18.15
C THR A 428 7.22 -9.22 19.18
N ILE A 429 8.19 -10.01 18.73
CA ILE A 429 9.07 -10.81 19.59
C ILE A 429 10.47 -10.20 19.78
N CYS A 430 10.70 -8.99 19.29
CA CYS A 430 11.95 -8.24 19.49
C CYS A 430 12.00 -7.65 20.92
N ASP A 431 12.70 -8.33 21.84
CA ASP A 431 13.00 -7.82 23.18
C ASP A 431 14.24 -6.92 23.15
N PHE A 432 14.05 -5.68 22.69
CA PHE A 432 15.14 -4.73 22.48
C PHE A 432 15.65 -4.12 23.79
N ASP A 433 16.94 -4.33 24.10
CA ASP A 433 17.62 -3.65 25.21
C ASP A 433 17.99 -2.21 24.84
N TYR A 434 17.15 -1.27 25.25
CA TYR A 434 17.35 0.17 25.06
C TYR A 434 18.64 0.72 25.70
N THR A 435 19.20 0.05 26.70
CA THR A 435 20.38 0.58 27.42
C THR A 435 21.60 0.68 26.52
N VAL A 436 21.67 -0.15 25.46
CA VAL A 436 22.77 -0.11 24.49
C VAL A 436 22.86 1.24 23.78
N LEU A 437 21.74 1.95 23.58
CA LEU A 437 21.70 3.20 22.84
C LEU A 437 22.55 4.31 23.47
N SER A 438 22.81 4.22 24.78
CA SER A 438 23.62 5.17 25.53
C SER A 438 25.14 4.90 25.49
N ASN A 439 25.56 3.78 24.90
CA ASN A 439 26.97 3.40 24.82
C ASN A 439 27.74 4.31 23.84
N SER A 440 29.06 4.19 23.80
CA SER A 440 29.91 4.97 22.89
C SER A 440 29.70 4.67 21.41
N THR A 441 29.03 3.56 21.07
CA THR A 441 28.75 3.16 19.68
C THR A 441 27.60 3.97 19.10
N TYR A 442 26.51 4.14 19.85
CA TYR A 442 25.29 4.81 19.39
C TYR A 442 25.15 6.23 19.93
N GLY A 443 25.69 6.52 21.11
CA GLY A 443 25.90 7.89 21.61
C GLY A 443 24.64 8.70 21.91
N LEU A 444 23.47 8.07 22.08
CA LEU A 444 22.23 8.78 22.43
C LEU A 444 22.25 9.23 23.90
N THR A 445 21.67 10.39 24.16
CA THR A 445 21.51 10.89 25.53
C THR A 445 20.47 10.08 26.30
N ALA A 446 20.55 10.06 27.64
CA ALA A 446 19.55 9.36 28.46
C ALA A 446 18.11 9.84 28.18
N THR A 447 17.92 11.12 27.88
CA THR A 447 16.62 11.69 27.50
C THR A 447 16.13 11.13 26.16
N GLN A 448 16.99 11.06 25.15
CA GLN A 448 16.63 10.47 23.85
C GLN A 448 16.35 8.98 23.97
N VAL A 449 17.12 8.24 24.78
CA VAL A 449 16.85 6.82 25.05
C VAL A 449 15.47 6.63 25.69
N ASP A 450 15.09 7.50 26.63
CA ASP A 450 13.74 7.48 27.22
C ASP A 450 12.65 7.83 26.19
N THR A 451 12.89 8.77 25.27
CA THR A 451 12.00 9.05 24.13
C THR A 451 11.81 7.81 23.26
N VAL A 452 12.91 7.16 22.84
CA VAL A 452 12.88 5.94 22.00
C VAL A 452 12.06 4.85 22.68
N ARG A 453 12.29 4.63 23.99
CA ARG A 453 11.50 3.68 24.78
C ARG A 453 10.01 4.01 24.75
N LYS A 454 9.63 5.27 24.95
CA LYS A 454 8.21 5.71 24.97
C LYS A 454 7.54 5.61 23.61
N VAL A 455 8.27 5.83 22.51
CA VAL A 455 7.73 5.69 21.14
C VAL A 455 7.23 4.28 20.87
N PHE A 456 7.89 3.27 21.42
CA PHE A 456 7.50 1.86 21.32
C PHE A 456 6.66 1.39 22.52
N THR A 457 5.85 2.26 23.12
CA THR A 457 4.84 1.88 24.14
C THR A 457 3.43 2.08 23.63
N GLU A 458 2.49 1.29 24.15
CA GLU A 458 1.09 1.43 23.79
C GLU A 458 0.46 2.71 24.38
N LEU A 459 -0.72 3.07 23.86
CA LEU A 459 -1.58 4.12 24.39
C LEU A 459 -2.66 3.51 25.29
N TYR A 460 -2.82 4.05 26.49
CA TYR A 460 -3.81 3.60 27.47
C TYR A 460 -4.72 4.76 27.90
N ASP A 461 -5.92 4.44 28.38
CA ASP A 461 -6.82 5.38 29.04
C ASP A 461 -6.41 5.66 30.50
N ALA A 462 -7.21 6.47 31.21
CA ALA A 462 -6.97 6.80 32.62
C ALA A 462 -7.14 5.60 33.57
N GLU A 463 -7.94 4.61 33.17
CA GLU A 463 -8.22 3.37 33.90
C GLU A 463 -7.18 2.27 33.62
N GLY A 464 -6.27 2.48 32.66
CA GLY A 464 -5.26 1.52 32.24
C GLY A 464 -5.76 0.51 31.19
N ASN A 465 -6.90 0.75 30.56
CA ASN A 465 -7.34 -0.02 29.40
C ASN A 465 -6.55 0.42 28.16
N LEU A 466 -6.24 -0.56 27.31
CA LEU A 466 -5.46 -0.33 26.10
C LEU A 466 -6.33 0.34 25.01
N LEU A 467 -5.96 1.56 24.62
CA LEU A 467 -6.56 2.29 23.51
C LEU A 467 -5.95 1.81 22.19
N PHE A 468 -4.68 2.12 21.93
CA PHE A 468 -4.01 1.79 20.67
C PHE A 468 -2.66 1.09 20.89
N PRO A 469 -2.28 0.09 20.06
CA PRO A 469 -1.00 -0.61 20.21
C PRO A 469 0.22 0.29 19.98
N ALA A 470 1.39 -0.18 20.44
CA ALA A 470 2.67 0.49 20.23
C ALA A 470 3.05 0.54 18.75
N LEU A 471 3.86 1.53 18.35
CA LEU A 471 4.61 1.44 17.09
C LEU A 471 5.51 0.18 17.14
N LEU A 472 5.65 -0.53 16.02
CA LEU A 472 6.55 -1.69 15.97
C LEU A 472 8.00 -1.28 15.67
N PRO A 473 9.00 -1.92 16.30
CA PRO A 473 10.40 -1.74 15.92
C PRO A 473 10.62 -2.04 14.42
N GLY A 474 11.45 -1.24 13.76
CA GLY A 474 11.75 -1.36 12.33
C GLY A 474 11.10 -0.27 11.47
N SER A 475 10.03 0.38 11.93
CA SER A 475 9.30 1.41 11.17
C SER A 475 9.76 2.85 11.46
N GLN A 476 10.57 3.08 12.50
CA GLN A 476 10.86 4.42 13.03
C GLN A 476 11.51 5.41 12.05
N VAL A 477 12.32 4.94 11.11
CA VAL A 477 12.95 5.84 10.11
C VAL A 477 11.92 6.38 9.14
N ASP A 478 10.99 5.52 8.70
CA ASP A 478 9.92 5.92 7.81
C ASP A 478 8.83 6.69 8.56
N ALA A 479 8.60 6.39 9.85
CA ALA A 479 7.76 7.19 10.73
C ALA A 479 8.29 8.62 10.88
N PHE A 480 9.62 8.83 10.93
CA PHE A 480 10.19 10.17 10.85
C PHE A 480 9.95 10.82 9.48
N ARG A 481 10.16 10.09 8.37
CA ARG A 481 10.01 10.63 7.00
C ARG A 481 8.58 11.06 6.69
N LEU A 482 7.60 10.38 7.26
CA LEU A 482 6.18 10.63 7.03
C LEU A 482 5.53 11.53 8.09
N GLY A 483 6.32 12.19 8.94
CA GLY A 483 5.82 13.22 9.85
C GLY A 483 5.47 12.73 11.27
N GLN A 484 5.33 11.41 11.47
CA GLN A 484 4.94 10.83 12.74
C GLN A 484 5.96 11.11 13.86
N LEU A 485 7.25 11.00 13.57
CA LEU A 485 8.35 11.18 14.53
C LEU A 485 9.23 12.42 14.25
N SER A 486 8.80 13.30 13.34
CA SER A 486 9.58 14.48 12.91
C SER A 486 9.44 15.69 13.83
N GLY A 487 8.71 15.57 14.95
CA GLY A 487 8.36 16.68 15.83
C GLY A 487 7.27 17.60 15.26
N SER A 488 6.56 17.12 14.24
CA SER A 488 5.41 17.78 13.65
C SER A 488 4.13 17.27 14.30
N VAL A 489 3.11 18.13 14.39
CA VAL A 489 1.75 17.70 14.72
C VAL A 489 1.19 16.94 13.51
N GLN A 490 0.55 15.79 13.75
CA GLN A 490 -0.09 15.04 12.67
C GLN A 490 -1.41 15.71 12.29
N ALA A 491 -1.50 16.18 11.04
CA ALA A 491 -2.59 17.04 10.56
C ALA A 491 -3.98 16.38 10.69
N ILE A 492 -4.11 15.09 10.36
CA ILE A 492 -5.39 14.36 10.49
C ILE A 492 -5.82 14.29 11.96
N SER A 493 -4.88 14.01 12.86
CA SER A 493 -5.14 13.98 14.29
C SER A 493 -5.55 15.36 14.81
N GLU A 494 -4.83 16.41 14.42
CA GLU A 494 -5.19 17.78 14.80
C GLU A 494 -6.59 18.15 14.33
N ASP A 495 -6.87 17.99 13.04
CA ASP A 495 -8.15 18.39 12.46
C ASP A 495 -9.31 17.56 13.01
N TRP A 496 -9.12 16.25 13.20
CA TRP A 496 -10.14 15.38 13.79
C TRP A 496 -10.53 15.85 15.20
N TYR A 497 -9.54 16.03 16.09
CA TYR A 497 -9.82 16.44 17.46
C TYR A 497 -10.35 17.87 17.54
N LYS A 498 -9.79 18.78 16.76
CA LYS A 498 -10.18 20.19 16.74
C LYS A 498 -11.59 20.41 16.21
N TYR A 499 -11.97 19.73 15.13
CA TYR A 499 -13.20 20.01 14.41
C TYR A 499 -14.34 19.04 14.68
N ALA A 500 -14.06 17.75 14.88
CA ALA A 500 -15.10 16.74 15.12
C ALA A 500 -15.30 16.44 16.62
N VAL A 501 -14.21 16.31 17.39
CA VAL A 501 -14.29 15.90 18.80
C VAL A 501 -14.57 17.07 19.72
N VAL A 502 -13.63 18.01 19.82
CA VAL A 502 -13.70 19.15 20.74
C VAL A 502 -14.55 20.27 20.16
N ASN A 503 -14.57 20.39 18.83
CA ASN A 503 -15.28 21.44 18.09
C ASN A 503 -14.92 22.87 18.58
N ASP A 504 -13.62 23.09 18.81
CA ASP A 504 -13.06 24.37 19.24
C ASP A 504 -11.83 24.71 18.38
N SER A 505 -11.92 25.79 17.61
CA SER A 505 -10.82 26.21 16.73
C SER A 505 -9.60 26.74 17.47
N SER A 506 -9.70 26.96 18.79
CA SER A 506 -8.59 27.34 19.66
C SER A 506 -7.90 26.17 20.37
N TRP A 507 -8.41 24.94 20.21
CA TRP A 507 -7.76 23.72 20.72
C TRP A 507 -6.38 23.52 20.08
N ASP A 508 -5.42 23.07 20.90
CA ASP A 508 -4.02 22.83 20.51
C ASP A 508 -3.70 21.34 20.66
N ALA A 509 -3.25 20.70 19.59
CA ALA A 509 -2.88 19.29 19.58
C ALA A 509 -1.74 18.95 20.55
N LEU A 510 -0.92 19.93 20.96
CA LEU A 510 0.11 19.72 21.96
C LEU A 510 -0.45 19.48 23.37
N ASP A 511 -1.68 19.92 23.63
CA ASP A 511 -2.37 19.77 24.91
C ASP A 511 -3.30 18.55 24.95
N MET A 512 -3.35 17.76 23.86
CA MET A 512 -4.22 16.59 23.76
C MET A 512 -4.03 15.62 24.93
N ASP A 513 -5.12 15.22 25.58
CA ASP A 513 -5.07 14.38 26.77
C ASP A 513 -6.13 13.27 26.81
N GLN A 514 -6.21 12.60 27.96
CA GLN A 514 -7.12 11.48 28.19
C GLN A 514 -8.60 11.87 28.12
N ALA A 515 -8.96 13.12 28.46
CA ALA A 515 -10.33 13.59 28.36
C ALA A 515 -10.75 13.74 26.90
N ASP A 516 -9.83 14.17 26.03
CA ASP A 516 -10.08 14.23 24.59
C ASP A 516 -10.34 12.83 24.02
N TYR A 517 -9.56 11.82 24.43
CA TYR A 517 -9.76 10.44 23.97
C TYR A 517 -11.15 9.92 24.37
N ALA A 518 -11.54 10.14 25.63
CA ALA A 518 -12.84 9.73 26.13
C ALA A 518 -14.01 10.49 25.47
N GLU A 519 -13.80 11.73 25.04
CA GLU A 519 -14.80 12.49 24.28
C GLU A 519 -14.96 11.90 22.86
N ALA A 520 -13.86 11.55 22.19
CA ALA A 520 -13.90 10.91 20.87
C ALA A 520 -14.70 9.59 20.91
N ASP A 521 -14.51 8.78 21.96
CA ASP A 521 -15.28 7.55 22.18
C ASP A 521 -16.78 7.80 22.40
N GLN A 522 -17.13 8.84 23.16
CA GLN A 522 -18.52 9.21 23.40
C GLN A 522 -19.23 9.66 22.12
N LEU A 523 -18.48 10.30 21.20
CA LEU A 523 -18.99 10.80 19.93
C LEU A 523 -18.97 9.76 18.81
N ASP A 524 -18.38 8.57 19.01
CA ASP A 524 -18.22 7.57 17.94
C ASP A 524 -19.54 7.24 17.24
N ALA A 525 -20.60 6.96 18.01
CA ALA A 525 -21.92 6.67 17.45
C ALA A 525 -22.55 7.88 16.73
N TYR A 526 -22.29 9.09 17.21
CA TYR A 526 -22.76 10.32 16.56
C TYR A 526 -22.07 10.52 15.20
N HIS A 527 -20.80 10.16 15.09
CA HIS A 527 -19.99 10.17 13.87
C HIS A 527 -20.14 8.89 13.03
N GLY A 528 -21.22 8.12 13.21
CA GLY A 528 -21.52 6.97 12.36
C GLY A 528 -20.66 5.73 12.66
N HIS A 529 -20.16 5.61 13.89
CA HIS A 529 -19.19 4.60 14.31
C HIS A 529 -17.92 4.65 13.48
N VAL A 530 -17.34 5.85 13.39
CA VAL A 530 -16.12 6.15 12.60
C VAL A 530 -14.92 5.32 13.06
N SER A 531 -14.90 4.90 14.33
CA SER A 531 -13.91 3.95 14.84
C SER A 531 -13.79 2.70 13.95
N GLY A 532 -14.89 2.22 13.37
CA GLY A 532 -14.90 1.03 12.50
C GLY A 532 -14.38 -0.22 13.20
N TYR A 533 -14.49 -0.28 14.54
CA TYR A 533 -13.85 -1.31 15.37
C TYR A 533 -14.85 -2.33 15.94
N ASP A 534 -16.03 -2.49 15.34
CA ASP A 534 -16.98 -3.55 15.69
C ASP A 534 -16.45 -4.93 15.27
N GLY A 535 -16.56 -5.91 16.16
CA GLY A 535 -16.16 -7.29 15.91
C GLY A 535 -17.28 -8.19 15.39
N ASP A 536 -18.53 -7.73 15.37
CA ASP A 536 -19.64 -8.53 14.83
C ASP A 536 -19.66 -8.46 13.30
N LEU A 537 -19.12 -9.51 12.66
CA LEU A 537 -19.19 -9.72 11.21
C LEU A 537 -20.16 -10.85 10.83
N SER A 538 -21.09 -11.22 11.71
CA SER A 538 -21.99 -12.36 11.50
C SER A 538 -22.86 -12.20 10.25
N ALA A 539 -23.30 -10.98 9.94
CA ALA A 539 -24.08 -10.69 8.75
C ALA A 539 -23.26 -10.84 7.45
N PHE A 540 -22.02 -10.34 7.43
CA PHE A 540 -21.09 -10.50 6.31
C PHE A 540 -20.72 -11.97 6.08
N GLN A 541 -20.39 -12.69 7.15
CA GLN A 541 -20.14 -14.13 7.10
C GLN A 541 -21.37 -14.88 6.56
N SER A 542 -22.57 -14.55 7.03
CA SER A 542 -23.82 -15.21 6.61
C SER A 542 -24.19 -14.90 5.16
N ALA A 543 -23.81 -13.72 4.64
CA ALA A 543 -23.92 -13.36 3.24
C ALA A 543 -22.92 -14.13 2.35
N GLY A 544 -21.94 -14.82 2.94
CA GLY A 544 -20.90 -15.57 2.23
C GLY A 544 -19.66 -14.74 1.87
N GLY A 545 -19.58 -13.51 2.38
CA GLY A 545 -18.50 -12.58 2.06
C GLY A 545 -17.13 -13.08 2.54
N LYS A 546 -16.07 -12.77 1.79
CA LYS A 546 -14.67 -13.08 2.12
C LYS A 546 -13.87 -11.80 2.37
N LEU A 547 -13.22 -11.70 3.52
CA LEU A 547 -12.38 -10.58 3.94
C LEU A 547 -10.91 -11.04 4.00
N LEU A 548 -10.11 -10.53 3.08
CA LEU A 548 -8.65 -10.69 3.07
C LEU A 548 -8.04 -9.39 3.63
N MET A 549 -7.58 -9.46 4.87
CA MET A 549 -6.80 -8.38 5.49
C MET A 549 -5.32 -8.59 5.24
N TYR A 550 -4.58 -7.52 5.04
CA TYR A 550 -3.11 -7.54 5.13
C TYR A 550 -2.60 -6.31 5.87
N HIS A 551 -1.44 -6.40 6.49
CA HIS A 551 -0.81 -5.26 7.17
C HIS A 551 0.72 -5.39 7.14
N GLY A 552 1.40 -4.29 6.85
CA GLY A 552 2.87 -4.24 6.88
C GLY A 552 3.44 -4.28 8.29
N MET A 553 4.39 -5.18 8.57
CA MET A 553 5.04 -5.27 9.89
C MET A 553 6.03 -4.12 10.15
N ALA A 554 6.39 -3.35 9.13
CA ALA A 554 7.20 -2.14 9.24
C ALA A 554 6.37 -0.86 8.99
N ASP A 555 5.04 -0.92 9.15
CA ASP A 555 4.15 0.21 8.91
C ASP A 555 4.42 1.39 9.87
N PRO A 556 4.79 2.57 9.35
CA PRO A 556 5.12 3.75 10.15
C PRO A 556 3.91 4.61 10.56
N LEU A 557 2.74 4.43 9.94
CA LEU A 557 1.58 5.31 10.09
C LEU A 557 0.44 4.63 10.84
N VAL A 558 0.26 3.33 10.66
CA VAL A 558 -0.73 2.54 11.38
C VAL A 558 -0.03 1.30 11.90
N SER A 559 0.10 1.17 13.22
CA SER A 559 0.74 -0.01 13.80
C SER A 559 -0.04 -1.29 13.46
N GLU A 560 0.66 -2.32 12.99
CA GLU A 560 0.05 -3.63 12.64
C GLU A 560 -0.72 -4.25 13.80
N GLY A 561 -0.33 -3.95 15.04
CA GLY A 561 -1.02 -4.47 16.21
C GLY A 561 -2.54 -4.21 16.20
N VAL A 562 -3.02 -3.19 15.46
CA VAL A 562 -4.46 -2.91 15.36
C VAL A 562 -5.19 -3.97 14.52
N ALA A 563 -4.57 -4.44 13.43
CA ALA A 563 -5.13 -5.50 12.60
C ALA A 563 -5.18 -6.83 13.35
N GLN A 564 -4.11 -7.17 14.07
CA GLN A 564 -4.09 -8.34 14.95
C GLN A 564 -5.18 -8.24 16.03
N ARG A 565 -5.31 -7.09 16.70
CA ARG A 565 -6.35 -6.89 17.72
C ARG A 565 -7.76 -6.98 17.15
N TYR A 566 -8.00 -6.44 15.95
CA TYR A 566 -9.28 -6.56 15.28
C TYR A 566 -9.62 -8.02 14.97
N TYR A 567 -8.67 -8.78 14.40
CA TYR A 567 -8.84 -10.21 14.12
C TYR A 567 -9.27 -10.97 15.39
N LEU A 568 -8.58 -10.73 16.50
CA LEU A 568 -8.90 -11.35 17.79
C LEU A 568 -10.25 -10.90 18.33
N LYS A 569 -10.62 -9.62 18.16
CA LYS A 569 -11.91 -9.08 18.56
C LYS A 569 -13.05 -9.76 17.79
N VAL A 570 -12.92 -9.93 16.48
CA VAL A 570 -13.92 -10.65 15.65
C VAL A 570 -14.07 -12.09 16.13
N ALA A 571 -12.95 -12.80 16.29
CA ALA A 571 -12.95 -14.19 16.77
C ALA A 571 -13.66 -14.31 18.14
N GLN A 572 -13.37 -13.39 19.05
CA GLN A 572 -13.99 -13.33 20.38
C GLN A 572 -15.49 -13.03 20.30
N THR A 573 -15.89 -12.01 19.54
CA THR A 573 -17.30 -11.58 19.40
C THR A 573 -18.17 -12.68 18.79
N LEU A 574 -17.67 -13.37 17.77
CA LEU A 574 -18.37 -14.47 17.11
C LEU A 574 -18.26 -15.80 17.86
N GLY A 575 -17.35 -15.91 18.84
CA GLY A 575 -17.10 -17.14 19.59
C GLY A 575 -16.50 -18.25 18.72
N ILE A 576 -15.68 -17.89 17.73
CA ILE A 576 -15.08 -18.82 16.77
C ILE A 576 -13.55 -18.86 16.90
N GLY A 577 -12.97 -20.04 16.71
CA GLY A 577 -11.51 -20.21 16.66
C GLY A 577 -10.95 -19.92 15.27
N ASN A 578 -9.63 -20.07 15.13
CA ASN A 578 -8.92 -19.84 13.86
C ASN A 578 -9.55 -20.58 12.66
N SER A 579 -9.98 -21.83 12.83
CA SER A 579 -10.60 -22.58 11.72
C SER A 579 -11.92 -21.97 11.25
N GLY A 580 -12.71 -21.35 12.15
CA GLY A 580 -13.95 -20.66 11.79
C GLY A 580 -13.68 -19.29 11.17
N MET A 581 -12.63 -18.60 11.61
CA MET A 581 -12.16 -17.38 10.96
C MET A 581 -11.71 -17.68 9.53
N ASP A 582 -10.93 -18.75 9.32
CA ASP A 582 -10.36 -19.16 8.03
C ASP A 582 -11.40 -19.39 6.90
N GLU A 583 -12.69 -19.55 7.26
CA GLU A 583 -13.81 -19.69 6.32
C GLU A 583 -14.15 -18.38 5.62
N PHE A 584 -13.94 -17.22 6.26
CA PHE A 584 -14.38 -15.93 5.72
C PHE A 584 -13.44 -14.74 6.00
N LEU A 585 -12.53 -14.81 6.96
CA LEU A 585 -11.59 -13.74 7.30
C LEU A 585 -10.17 -14.29 7.47
N ARG A 586 -9.23 -13.81 6.65
CA ARG A 586 -7.80 -14.13 6.75
C ARG A 586 -6.98 -12.85 6.85
N LEU A 587 -6.08 -12.77 7.83
CA LEU A 587 -5.12 -11.67 7.99
C LEU A 587 -3.73 -12.12 7.56
N PHE A 588 -3.06 -11.37 6.70
CA PHE A 588 -1.66 -11.59 6.30
C PHE A 588 -0.76 -10.50 6.88
N ARG A 589 0.23 -10.92 7.66
CA ARG A 589 1.24 -10.03 8.24
C ARG A 589 2.44 -9.98 7.31
N ILE A 590 2.61 -8.86 6.60
CA ILE A 590 3.58 -8.74 5.52
C ILE A 590 4.89 -8.21 6.08
N SER A 591 5.89 -9.07 6.13
CA SER A 591 7.17 -8.70 6.73
C SER A 591 7.92 -7.66 5.91
N GLY A 592 8.57 -6.72 6.62
CA GLY A 592 9.34 -5.63 6.02
C GLY A 592 8.56 -4.66 5.13
N MET A 593 7.23 -4.81 4.99
CA MET A 593 6.38 -3.90 4.25
C MET A 593 6.06 -2.67 5.11
N ALA A 594 6.23 -1.49 4.54
CA ALA A 594 5.80 -0.21 5.13
C ALA A 594 4.30 0.05 4.85
N HIS A 595 3.85 1.29 4.97
CA HIS A 595 2.43 1.63 4.79
C HIS A 595 2.01 1.52 3.31
N CYS A 596 1.29 0.46 2.94
CA CYS A 596 0.68 0.24 1.61
C CYS A 596 1.61 0.28 0.37
N GLY A 597 2.91 0.57 0.53
CA GLY A 597 3.79 0.90 -0.60
C GLY A 597 3.59 2.30 -1.16
N VAL A 598 2.88 3.18 -0.45
CA VAL A 598 2.51 4.52 -0.94
C VAL A 598 3.56 5.58 -0.59
N GLY A 599 3.53 6.72 -1.28
CA GLY A 599 4.42 7.85 -1.01
C GLY A 599 5.91 7.57 -1.30
N GLY A 600 6.20 6.52 -2.09
CA GLY A 600 7.58 6.08 -2.37
C GLY A 600 8.24 5.36 -1.20
N ILE A 601 7.48 4.94 -0.18
CA ILE A 601 7.97 4.20 0.98
C ILE A 601 7.30 2.83 1.02
N SER A 602 8.05 1.83 0.59
CA SER A 602 7.61 0.44 0.47
C SER A 602 8.11 -0.47 1.59
N GLY A 603 9.23 -0.10 2.22
CA GLY A 603 9.95 -0.92 3.17
C GLY A 603 10.93 -1.90 2.49
N ALA A 604 11.65 -2.66 3.31
CA ALA A 604 12.71 -3.58 2.88
C ALA A 604 12.17 -4.93 2.37
N GLY A 605 10.95 -5.31 2.78
CA GLY A 605 10.38 -6.63 2.56
C GLY A 605 9.82 -6.88 1.16
N ALA A 606 9.41 -8.12 0.91
CA ALA A 606 8.71 -8.53 -0.31
C ALA A 606 7.25 -8.06 -0.24
N TRP A 607 7.04 -6.77 -0.52
CA TRP A 607 5.79 -6.06 -0.25
C TRP A 607 4.80 -6.07 -1.42
N MET A 608 5.21 -6.40 -2.64
CA MET A 608 4.34 -6.35 -3.83
C MET A 608 3.61 -7.66 -4.05
N PHE A 609 2.28 -7.61 -4.11
CA PHE A 609 1.41 -8.74 -4.41
C PHE A 609 0.12 -8.29 -5.12
N GLY A 610 0.20 -7.23 -5.95
CA GLY A 610 -0.94 -6.73 -6.74
C GLY A 610 -1.98 -5.92 -5.99
N GLN A 611 -1.65 -5.38 -4.81
CA GLN A 611 -2.59 -4.66 -3.94
C GLN A 611 -2.91 -3.22 -4.36
N ASN A 612 -2.22 -2.69 -5.37
CA ASN A 612 -2.45 -1.41 -6.03
C ASN A 612 -1.69 -1.40 -7.37
N GLU A 613 -1.89 -0.36 -8.17
CA GLU A 613 -1.23 -0.22 -9.49
C GLU A 613 0.29 -0.35 -9.40
N ALA A 614 0.93 0.27 -8.41
CA ALA A 614 2.39 0.23 -8.23
C ALA A 614 2.93 -1.19 -7.92
N ALA A 615 2.07 -2.10 -7.49
CA ALA A 615 2.39 -3.51 -7.21
C ALA A 615 1.84 -4.48 -8.28
N ALA A 616 1.30 -3.97 -9.40
CA ALA A 616 0.66 -4.78 -10.45
C ALA A 616 1.62 -5.79 -11.11
N GLY A 617 2.92 -5.48 -11.16
CA GLY A 617 3.96 -6.34 -11.72
C GLY A 617 4.38 -7.54 -10.85
N ALA A 618 3.80 -7.70 -9.66
CA ALA A 618 4.13 -8.80 -8.74
C ALA A 618 3.89 -10.19 -9.36
N SER A 619 4.60 -11.21 -8.86
CA SER A 619 4.46 -12.58 -9.35
C SER A 619 3.11 -13.23 -9.03
N VAL A 620 2.43 -12.73 -7.99
CA VAL A 620 1.08 -13.11 -7.57
C VAL A 620 0.27 -11.83 -7.36
N ASN A 621 -1.00 -11.89 -7.75
CA ASN A 621 -1.94 -10.78 -7.60
C ASN A 621 -3.04 -11.13 -6.58
N VAL A 622 -3.18 -10.33 -5.54
CA VAL A 622 -4.15 -10.53 -4.46
C VAL A 622 -5.60 -10.42 -4.95
N ILE A 623 -5.85 -9.69 -6.04
CA ILE A 623 -7.17 -9.64 -6.68
C ILE A 623 -7.56 -11.02 -7.23
N ASP A 624 -6.63 -11.74 -7.86
CA ASP A 624 -6.86 -13.10 -8.35
C ASP A 624 -7.00 -14.09 -7.19
N VAL A 625 -6.17 -13.93 -6.15
CA VAL A 625 -6.26 -14.74 -4.92
C VAL A 625 -7.62 -14.61 -4.25
N LEU A 626 -8.16 -13.40 -4.13
CA LEU A 626 -9.48 -13.18 -3.55
C LEU A 626 -10.61 -13.71 -4.43
N GLN A 627 -10.52 -13.53 -5.76
CA GLN A 627 -11.47 -14.13 -6.70
C GLN A 627 -11.53 -15.64 -6.55
N ASP A 628 -10.38 -16.31 -6.48
CA ASP A 628 -10.31 -17.77 -6.30
C ASP A 628 -10.97 -18.21 -4.99
N TRP A 629 -10.83 -17.42 -3.92
CA TRP A 629 -11.51 -17.70 -2.66
C TRP A 629 -13.02 -17.50 -2.75
N VAL A 630 -13.49 -16.38 -3.30
CA VAL A 630 -14.91 -16.06 -3.41
C VAL A 630 -15.64 -17.02 -4.36
N GLU A 631 -15.07 -17.28 -5.53
CA GLU A 631 -15.77 -17.98 -6.62
C GLU A 631 -15.56 -19.50 -6.59
N ARG A 632 -14.46 -19.97 -6.00
CA ARG A 632 -14.05 -21.38 -6.03
C ARG A 632 -13.77 -21.97 -4.67
N ASP A 633 -14.01 -21.21 -3.60
CA ASP A 633 -13.74 -21.59 -2.21
C ASP A 633 -12.27 -22.02 -1.99
N SER A 634 -11.35 -21.45 -2.80
CA SER A 634 -9.93 -21.75 -2.77
C SER A 634 -9.18 -20.70 -1.95
N ALA A 635 -9.30 -20.80 -0.64
CA ALA A 635 -8.76 -19.82 0.30
C ALA A 635 -7.21 -19.86 0.39
N PRO A 636 -6.52 -18.70 0.45
CA PRO A 636 -5.05 -18.64 0.44
C PRO A 636 -4.42 -19.00 1.78
N GLU A 637 -3.53 -20.00 1.84
CA GLU A 637 -2.75 -20.30 3.05
C GLU A 637 -1.60 -19.32 3.29
N THR A 638 -1.06 -18.78 2.20
CA THR A 638 0.02 -17.79 2.19
C THR A 638 -0.26 -16.73 1.13
N LEU A 639 0.30 -15.53 1.30
CA LEU A 639 0.29 -14.48 0.28
C LEU A 639 1.72 -14.24 -0.19
N ARG A 640 2.01 -14.61 -1.44
CA ARG A 640 3.36 -14.42 -2.00
C ARG A 640 3.60 -12.95 -2.30
N GLY A 641 4.58 -12.37 -1.62
CA GLY A 641 5.10 -11.05 -1.91
C GLY A 641 6.36 -11.11 -2.78
N THR A 642 6.57 -10.06 -3.56
CA THR A 642 7.75 -9.84 -4.42
C THR A 642 8.49 -8.58 -3.97
N LYS A 643 9.83 -8.65 -3.91
CA LYS A 643 10.72 -7.49 -3.88
C LYS A 643 11.47 -7.42 -5.20
N PHE A 644 11.32 -6.33 -5.96
CA PHE A 644 12.19 -6.04 -7.09
C PHE A 644 13.42 -5.25 -6.65
N TRP A 645 14.49 -5.34 -7.44
CA TRP A 645 15.63 -4.44 -7.26
C TRP A 645 15.17 -2.99 -7.36
N TYR A 646 15.34 -2.23 -6.28
CA TYR A 646 14.90 -0.83 -6.15
C TYR A 646 13.40 -0.63 -6.46
N ASP A 647 12.57 -1.64 -6.16
CA ASP A 647 11.14 -1.64 -6.48
C ASP A 647 10.84 -1.36 -7.97
N THR A 648 11.78 -1.73 -8.85
CA THR A 648 11.67 -1.52 -10.30
C THR A 648 11.57 -2.87 -11.00
N GLU A 649 10.38 -3.19 -11.53
CA GLU A 649 10.09 -4.48 -12.17
C GLU A 649 11.12 -4.85 -13.25
N SER A 650 11.47 -3.89 -14.12
CA SER A 650 12.43 -4.10 -15.22
C SER A 650 13.85 -4.49 -14.78
N LEU A 651 14.20 -4.30 -13.50
CA LEU A 651 15.49 -4.71 -12.93
C LEU A 651 15.46 -6.15 -12.38
N GLY A 652 14.31 -6.81 -12.41
CA GLY A 652 14.13 -8.19 -11.99
C GLY A 652 13.91 -8.36 -10.49
N ILE A 653 13.43 -9.54 -10.13
CA ILE A 653 13.11 -9.91 -8.74
C ILE A 653 14.41 -10.00 -7.93
N GLN A 654 14.45 -9.31 -6.78
CA GLN A 654 15.50 -9.42 -5.78
C GLN A 654 15.27 -10.65 -4.90
N PHE A 655 14.06 -10.80 -4.34
CA PHE A 655 13.63 -11.98 -3.59
C PHE A 655 12.10 -12.06 -3.49
N GLU A 656 11.60 -13.20 -3.06
CA GLU A 656 10.17 -13.44 -2.79
C GLU A 656 9.97 -14.10 -1.43
N ARG A 657 8.80 -13.88 -0.84
CA ARG A 657 8.40 -14.47 0.45
C ARG A 657 6.95 -14.90 0.41
N ASP A 658 6.65 -16.11 0.88
CA ASP A 658 5.29 -16.55 1.15
C ASP A 658 4.89 -16.10 2.56
N HIS A 659 4.19 -14.97 2.66
CA HIS A 659 3.74 -14.43 3.95
C HIS A 659 2.62 -15.29 4.52
N CYS A 660 2.80 -15.77 5.74
CA CYS A 660 1.83 -16.63 6.39
C CYS A 660 0.60 -15.84 6.85
N ARG A 661 -0.58 -16.46 6.75
CA ARG A 661 -1.77 -15.95 7.41
C ARG A 661 -1.63 -16.02 8.93
N PHE A 662 -2.06 -15.01 9.65
CA PHE A 662 -2.24 -15.04 11.10
C PHE A 662 -3.26 -16.14 11.47
N PRO A 663 -3.06 -16.88 12.58
CA PRO A 663 -2.05 -16.76 13.62
C PRO A 663 -0.75 -17.54 13.36
N TYR A 664 -0.40 -17.80 12.09
CA TYR A 664 0.89 -18.36 11.75
C TYR A 664 1.94 -17.27 11.53
N ARG A 665 3.18 -17.59 11.86
CA ARG A 665 4.38 -16.78 11.65
C ARG A 665 5.19 -17.32 10.49
N THR A 666 5.61 -16.42 9.60
CA THR A 666 6.62 -16.69 8.57
C THR A 666 7.96 -16.98 9.25
N THR A 667 8.45 -18.21 9.12
CA THR A 667 9.62 -18.70 9.88
C THR A 667 10.63 -19.31 8.93
N TYR A 668 11.90 -18.88 9.03
CA TYR A 668 12.99 -19.43 8.24
C TYR A 668 13.23 -20.90 8.62
N ARG A 669 13.47 -21.74 7.60
CA ARG A 669 13.77 -23.17 7.78
C ARG A 669 15.24 -23.44 7.53
N SER A 670 15.67 -23.24 6.30
CA SER A 670 17.03 -23.48 5.83
C SER A 670 17.14 -23.14 4.34
N GLY A 671 18.34 -22.80 3.88
CA GLY A 671 18.64 -22.65 2.46
C GLY A 671 18.91 -21.21 2.07
N ASP A 672 18.56 -20.86 0.84
CA ASP A 672 18.68 -19.48 0.36
C ASP A 672 17.46 -18.69 0.85
N TYR A 673 17.66 -17.78 1.79
CA TYR A 673 16.58 -16.99 2.40
C TYR A 673 15.85 -16.10 1.38
N THR A 674 16.40 -15.89 0.18
CA THR A 674 15.72 -15.14 -0.89
C THR A 674 14.61 -15.95 -1.60
N GLN A 675 14.54 -17.26 -1.34
CA GLN A 675 13.60 -18.17 -1.98
C GLN A 675 12.42 -18.49 -1.07
N PRO A 676 11.16 -18.46 -1.55
CA PRO A 676 9.98 -18.80 -0.74
C PRO A 676 10.06 -20.20 -0.09
N SER A 677 10.67 -21.17 -0.77
CA SER A 677 10.81 -22.55 -0.28
C SER A 677 11.69 -22.70 0.96
N SER A 678 12.46 -21.68 1.32
CA SER A 678 13.33 -21.67 2.50
C SER A 678 12.58 -21.27 3.77
N TRP A 679 11.30 -20.93 3.65
CA TRP A 679 10.42 -20.45 4.72
C TRP A 679 9.24 -21.38 4.91
N GLY A 680 8.58 -21.29 6.05
CA GLY A 680 7.31 -21.96 6.29
C GLY A 680 6.50 -21.27 7.39
N CYS A 681 5.29 -21.78 7.62
CA CYS A 681 4.35 -21.20 8.58
C CYS A 681 4.35 -22.01 9.88
N ASP A 682 4.67 -21.37 10.99
CA ASP A 682 4.57 -21.93 12.34
C ASP A 682 3.41 -21.27 13.10
N LEU A 683 2.54 -22.08 13.70
CA LEU A 683 1.47 -21.57 14.53
C LEU A 683 2.05 -20.84 15.74
N ILE A 684 1.62 -19.60 15.98
CA ILE A 684 2.00 -18.85 17.19
C ILE A 684 1.34 -19.52 18.40
N ALA A 685 2.17 -19.90 19.38
CA ALA A 685 1.68 -20.43 20.65
C ALA A 685 0.83 -19.36 21.37
N ASP A 686 -0.29 -19.77 21.94
CA ASP A 686 -1.19 -18.92 22.72
C ASP A 686 -1.61 -17.62 22.00
N TRP A 687 -1.74 -17.68 20.67
CA TRP A 687 -2.16 -16.54 19.84
C TRP A 687 -3.50 -15.90 20.27
N GLN A 688 -4.32 -16.65 21.00
CA GLN A 688 -5.59 -16.22 21.59
C GLN A 688 -5.39 -15.35 22.85
N GLU A 689 -4.29 -15.56 23.57
CA GLU A 689 -3.90 -14.80 24.77
C GLU A 689 -3.12 -13.51 24.43
N CYS A 690 -2.78 -13.32 23.16
CA CYS A 690 -2.25 -12.07 22.60
C CYS A 690 -3.30 -10.94 22.50
N GLY A 691 -4.50 -11.16 23.06
CA GLY A 691 -5.60 -10.20 23.13
C GLY A 691 -5.56 -9.31 24.38
N VAL A 692 -6.49 -8.36 24.44
CA VAL A 692 -6.59 -7.28 25.44
C VAL A 692 -6.78 -7.83 26.88
N GLY A 693 -5.70 -8.21 27.58
CA GLY A 693 -5.76 -8.52 29.02
C GLY A 693 -4.44 -8.86 29.75
N ALA A 694 -3.47 -9.54 29.12
CA ALA A 694 -2.26 -10.03 29.82
C ALA A 694 -1.08 -9.04 29.90
N MET A 695 -0.20 -9.10 30.89
CA MET A 695 1.13 -8.46 30.81
C MET A 695 2.16 -9.53 31.20
N PRO A 696 3.18 -9.84 30.36
CA PRO A 696 3.50 -9.22 29.07
C PRO A 696 2.65 -9.81 27.92
N ARG A 697 2.03 -8.94 27.12
CA ARG A 697 0.91 -9.27 26.22
C ARG A 697 1.32 -9.66 24.79
N LEU A 698 2.44 -10.36 24.58
CA LEU A 698 2.86 -10.88 23.26
C LEU A 698 3.53 -12.27 23.34
N CYS A 699 3.02 -13.12 24.25
CA CYS A 699 3.50 -14.47 24.65
C CYS A 699 4.63 -14.48 25.69
N ASN A 700 4.43 -15.20 26.80
CA ASN A 700 5.47 -15.73 27.69
C ASN A 700 5.07 -17.11 28.26
N VAL A 701 6.08 -17.85 28.72
CA VAL A 701 6.31 -19.31 28.56
C VAL A 701 5.42 -20.28 29.36
N ASP A 702 4.48 -19.86 30.22
CA ASP A 702 3.82 -20.78 31.17
C ASP A 702 2.29 -20.97 31.08
N GLY A 703 1.60 -20.31 30.15
CA GLY A 703 0.32 -20.76 29.56
C GLY A 703 -0.75 -21.33 30.51
N SER A 704 -1.07 -20.67 31.62
CA SER A 704 -2.16 -21.11 32.50
C SER A 704 -3.15 -20.01 32.87
N PHE A 705 -4.45 -20.31 32.70
CA PHE A 705 -5.59 -19.59 33.25
C PHE A 705 -5.88 -20.08 34.67
N ASP A 706 -6.08 -19.18 35.63
CA ASP A 706 -6.92 -19.48 36.79
C ASP A 706 -8.20 -18.62 36.71
N ALA A 707 -9.30 -19.34 36.43
CA ALA A 707 -10.74 -19.07 36.53
C ALA A 707 -11.29 -17.64 36.51
#